data_AF-A0A353MDB3-F1
#
_entry.id   AF-A0A353MDB3-F1
#
_cell.length_a   1.000
_cell.length_b   1.000
_cell.length_c   1.000
_cell.angle_alpha   90.00
_cell.angle_beta   90.00
_cell.angle_gamma   90.00
#
_symmetry.space_group_name_H-M   'P 1'
#
loop_
_entity.id
_entity.type
_entity.pdbx_description
1 polymer ?
#
loop_
_entity_poly.entity_id
_entity_poly.type
_entity_poly.pdbx_seq_one_letter_code
_entity_poly.pdbx_strand_id
1 'polypeptide(L)'
;MNWEQHAQSALQLLASAETPSSQEIISLIKSVNPTSLMLSQSDRERAYDLKSRLQSALLENYGACFTLTPHPISQEIVLIKHLFLPSVDACHADLRRLSLEALDAVSSPQLPAAAPSGPRAKTRTSPSGGVIDTKTALARADQRLGSYEYAEAEEILADIRIKDRKEIPDLVKAARMLSGDMGLFGPAIELLACQPRQFLKEKAVRELLACTYYRNGDLAEARAIFDSMHPEEVGKEALYDWAGLAFKDGNHSCALHLLNLADRCEGSVTAFITLRADIEAAMLAEVRPLLQRAVVAMEVGDVASAESLANLALQQCPKFREAGELLARIENMKLRSRLDSLWGDLEQARDSVERLRVLAQLLEKDKGNREKISALIATEKERQKSDQTRSLVEELHGRLNRADWPECFEILRSLSGGKGLSPDLERVYSLSPYFTVLHRNERLDRLSHREAKVRWLEFVKVMEDLDAGSRDGCFRIVDDLKESFEKYAAFDVAYRELQYYEQGKVREEIRRLLGREESCYADAVRAFGRIRNMMNILPSGERAGYCREMADRLDRLKPVVGVEIPIPQYREALLLGIGEKAAWLRERIGDNAVVAEIEAEVQALFRIDAHPLTLVLSEELPLDLAGEKGALTVMGSNTRQVLLRENAETIILIDFARMSAMKFHSILFRELELCDSLPDSDSFLFIDRGSEDLMIRSRLSDTDSRFTAMFPAFETFTLHANDEILGAFMSSTKDCEYYLFVSDRFELRAAKCIKLGLDQNSRITKSRSEYISSVERIGSNPDGFLLGTSYGEAFFNHNLAYQRCLTDDEAQVMATNAVDGRIYMSLTDAVCAYDQKMRFQEKLGEHFCNRMLYRANIIGFAPQSGWVLVKDHDGRGYFRHINEGRRSKGFSLGRMIWTSTPSTWYYCEYGSGSDTLHLKIITPDLEADFEWYEMFPPDCYQPRDPD
;
A
#
# COMPACT_ATOMS: atom_id res chain seq x y z
N MET A 1 16.11 -20.18 33.68
CA MET A 1 16.13 -21.04 34.89
C MET A 1 14.77 -20.91 35.56
N ASN A 2 13.95 -21.97 35.50
CA ASN A 2 12.54 -22.00 35.94
C ASN A 2 12.31 -23.13 36.97
N TRP A 3 13.39 -23.76 37.47
CA TRP A 3 13.30 -24.99 38.26
C TRP A 3 12.68 -24.77 39.65
N GLU A 4 12.99 -23.65 40.30
CA GLU A 4 12.46 -23.36 41.63
C GLU A 4 10.94 -23.09 41.60
N GLN A 5 10.45 -22.47 40.52
CA GLN A 5 9.01 -22.36 40.25
C GLN A 5 8.41 -23.75 39.99
N HIS A 6 9.02 -24.61 39.18
CA HIS A 6 8.54 -25.99 38.97
C HIS A 6 8.56 -26.84 40.25
N ALA A 7 9.57 -26.67 41.11
CA ALA A 7 9.66 -27.34 42.40
C ALA A 7 8.59 -26.84 43.38
N GLN A 8 8.29 -25.53 43.37
CA GLN A 8 7.19 -24.97 44.15
C GLN A 8 5.83 -25.45 43.64
N SER A 9 5.62 -25.51 42.33
CA SER A 9 4.41 -26.09 41.72
C SER A 9 4.26 -27.57 42.07
N ALA A 10 5.34 -28.35 42.05
CA ALA A 10 5.32 -29.76 42.46
C ALA A 10 4.95 -29.93 43.95
N LEU A 11 5.47 -29.07 44.83
CA LEU A 11 5.13 -29.10 46.25
C LEU A 11 3.68 -28.68 46.51
N GLN A 12 3.17 -27.67 45.79
CA GLN A 12 1.77 -27.25 45.87
C GLN A 12 0.84 -28.35 45.41
N LEU A 13 1.16 -29.03 44.30
CA LEU A 13 0.38 -30.13 43.77
C LEU A 13 0.35 -31.32 44.74
N LEU A 14 1.49 -31.69 45.32
CA LEU A 14 1.58 -32.76 46.33
C LEU A 14 0.86 -32.41 47.65
N ALA A 15 0.57 -31.13 47.90
CA ALA A 15 -0.15 -30.66 49.09
C ALA A 15 -1.63 -30.35 48.81
N SER A 16 -2.08 -30.45 47.55
CA SER A 16 -3.45 -30.17 47.16
C SER A 16 -4.40 -31.24 47.69
N ALA A 17 -5.60 -30.82 48.09
CA ALA A 17 -6.71 -31.72 48.38
C ALA A 17 -7.43 -32.19 47.10
N GLU A 18 -7.22 -31.48 45.98
CA GLU A 18 -7.72 -31.84 44.66
C GLU A 18 -6.85 -32.97 44.07
N THR A 19 -7.46 -33.94 43.40
CA THR A 19 -6.70 -35.04 42.77
C THR A 19 -6.09 -34.57 41.44
N PRO A 20 -4.75 -34.46 41.33
CA PRO A 20 -4.10 -33.86 40.16
C PRO A 20 -4.12 -34.77 38.94
N SER A 21 -4.18 -34.21 37.72
CA SER A 21 -4.22 -35.01 36.48
C SER A 21 -2.93 -35.79 36.25
N SER A 22 -3.04 -36.94 35.57
CA SER A 22 -1.90 -37.80 35.26
C SER A 22 -0.85 -37.07 34.40
N GLN A 23 -1.31 -36.23 33.46
CA GLN A 23 -0.44 -35.43 32.59
C GLN A 23 0.25 -34.28 33.32
N GLU A 24 -0.41 -33.62 34.29
CA GLU A 24 0.23 -32.62 35.14
C GLU A 24 1.34 -33.25 35.98
N ILE A 25 1.08 -34.40 36.60
CA ILE A 25 2.08 -35.13 37.39
C ILE A 25 3.26 -35.54 36.50
N ILE A 26 3.01 -36.14 35.32
CA ILE A 26 4.07 -36.55 34.37
C ILE A 26 4.88 -35.34 33.88
N SER A 27 4.22 -34.23 33.56
CA SER A 27 4.89 -33.00 33.11
C SER A 27 5.77 -32.42 34.20
N LEU A 28 5.32 -32.46 35.46
CA LEU A 28 6.13 -32.05 36.60
C LEU A 28 7.28 -33.02 36.85
N ILE A 29 7.07 -34.35 36.76
CA ILE A 29 8.13 -35.37 36.85
C ILE A 29 9.24 -35.07 35.84
N LYS A 30 8.90 -34.70 34.59
CA LYS A 30 9.87 -34.28 33.57
C LYS A 30 10.57 -32.98 33.91
N SER A 31 9.80 -31.98 34.35
CA SER A 31 10.30 -30.62 34.64
C SER A 31 11.21 -30.55 35.86
N VAL A 32 10.98 -31.42 36.86
CA VAL A 32 11.85 -31.53 38.04
C VAL A 32 12.97 -32.55 37.87
N ASN A 33 13.02 -33.32 36.76
CA ASN A 33 14.02 -34.36 36.55
C ASN A 33 15.43 -33.73 36.47
N PRO A 34 16.35 -34.06 37.40
CA PRO A 34 17.65 -33.40 37.48
C PRO A 34 18.63 -33.81 36.36
N THR A 35 18.31 -34.83 35.56
CA THR A 35 19.26 -35.43 34.60
C THR A 35 19.63 -34.49 33.44
N SER A 36 18.79 -33.50 33.15
CA SER A 36 19.00 -32.47 32.11
C SER A 36 19.25 -31.08 32.68
N LEU A 37 19.34 -30.93 34.01
CA LEU A 37 19.44 -29.65 34.70
C LEU A 37 20.79 -29.56 35.45
N MET A 38 21.56 -28.49 35.21
CA MET A 38 22.82 -28.24 35.93
C MET A 38 22.55 -27.69 37.33
N LEU A 39 21.96 -28.51 38.20
CA LEU A 39 21.62 -28.16 39.58
C LEU A 39 22.79 -28.38 40.54
N SER A 40 22.80 -27.63 41.64
CA SER A 40 23.70 -27.86 42.78
C SER A 40 23.47 -29.25 43.38
N GLN A 41 24.43 -29.78 44.14
CA GLN A 41 24.28 -31.12 44.73
C GLN A 41 23.07 -31.23 45.67
N SER A 42 22.79 -30.21 46.49
CA SER A 42 21.61 -30.21 47.38
C SER A 42 20.30 -30.12 46.60
N ASP A 43 20.27 -29.30 45.56
CA ASP A 43 19.07 -29.16 44.72
C ASP A 43 18.83 -30.39 43.86
N ARG A 44 19.89 -31.09 43.47
CA ARG A 44 19.83 -32.36 42.76
C ARG A 44 19.22 -33.46 43.62
N GLU A 45 19.58 -33.54 44.90
CA GLU A 45 18.98 -34.47 45.86
C GLU A 45 17.51 -34.14 46.10
N ARG A 46 17.18 -32.85 46.31
CA ARG A 46 15.80 -32.36 46.43
C ARG A 46 14.96 -32.66 45.18
N ALA A 47 15.54 -32.53 44.00
CA ALA A 47 14.91 -32.85 42.72
C ALA A 47 14.60 -34.35 42.59
N TYR A 48 15.53 -35.23 42.98
CA TYR A 48 15.29 -36.68 42.97
C TYR A 48 14.23 -37.11 44.00
N ASP A 49 14.18 -36.47 45.17
CA ASP A 49 13.13 -36.70 46.17
C ASP A 49 11.75 -36.29 45.63
N LEU A 50 11.63 -35.06 45.13
CA LEU A 50 10.39 -34.56 44.50
C LEU A 50 9.95 -35.44 43.34
N LYS A 51 10.89 -35.87 42.48
CA LYS A 51 10.62 -36.80 41.38
C LYS A 51 10.05 -38.13 41.89
N SER A 52 10.63 -38.70 42.94
CA SER A 52 10.18 -40.00 43.49
C SER A 52 8.80 -39.89 44.16
N ARG A 53 8.54 -38.76 44.84
CA ARG A 53 7.23 -38.45 45.43
C ARG A 53 6.16 -38.25 44.37
N LEU A 54 6.46 -37.53 43.29
CA LEU A 54 5.56 -37.40 42.16
C LEU A 54 5.34 -38.73 41.42
N GLN A 55 6.37 -39.56 41.28
CA GLN A 55 6.24 -40.91 40.71
C GLN A 55 5.39 -41.83 41.58
N SER A 56 5.48 -41.71 42.91
CA SER A 56 4.60 -42.43 43.85
C SER A 56 3.16 -41.93 43.74
N ALA A 57 2.95 -40.61 43.77
CA ALA A 57 1.63 -40.01 43.58
C ALA A 57 1.00 -40.38 42.22
N LEU A 58 1.80 -40.52 41.16
CA LEU A 58 1.33 -41.01 39.87
C LEU A 58 0.81 -42.45 39.96
N LEU A 59 1.55 -43.35 40.61
CA LEU A 59 1.16 -44.76 40.71
C LEU A 59 0.04 -44.99 41.74
N GLU A 60 -0.01 -44.23 42.84
CA GLU A 60 -1.08 -44.29 43.83
C GLU A 60 -2.43 -43.89 43.21
N ASN A 61 -2.44 -42.81 42.41
CA ASN A 61 -3.68 -42.32 41.79
C ASN A 61 -4.03 -43.04 40.46
N TYR A 62 -3.04 -43.63 39.76
CA TYR A 62 -3.23 -44.14 38.39
C TYR A 62 -2.59 -45.52 38.13
N GLY A 63 -2.17 -46.26 39.15
CA GLY A 63 -1.31 -47.45 39.03
C GLY A 63 -1.84 -48.54 38.09
N ALA A 64 -3.16 -48.72 38.03
CA ALA A 64 -3.82 -49.67 37.12
C ALA A 64 -3.60 -49.36 35.63
N CYS A 65 -3.28 -48.10 35.28
CA CYS A 65 -3.01 -47.67 33.91
C CYS A 65 -1.54 -47.85 33.48
N PHE A 66 -0.66 -48.23 34.42
CA PHE A 66 0.78 -48.33 34.20
C PHE A 66 1.31 -49.74 34.46
N THR A 67 2.47 -50.04 33.87
CA THR A 67 3.24 -51.26 34.13
C THR A 67 4.67 -50.90 34.47
N LEU A 68 5.26 -51.65 35.40
CA LEU A 68 6.67 -51.52 35.76
C LEU A 68 7.49 -52.55 34.97
N THR A 69 8.32 -52.08 34.04
CA THR A 69 9.26 -52.94 33.31
C THR A 69 10.67 -52.82 33.89
N PRO A 70 11.36 -53.90 34.28
CA PRO A 70 12.73 -53.82 34.80
C PRO A 70 13.70 -53.18 33.78
N HIS A 71 14.64 -52.35 34.24
CA HIS A 71 15.68 -51.78 33.38
C HIS A 71 16.76 -52.84 33.07
N PRO A 72 17.25 -52.94 31.80
CA PRO A 72 18.16 -54.02 31.39
C PRO A 72 19.52 -54.03 32.09
N ILE A 73 19.93 -52.91 32.70
CA ILE A 73 21.26 -52.73 33.34
C ILE A 73 21.19 -52.72 34.87
N SER A 74 20.02 -52.46 35.48
CA SER A 74 19.86 -52.42 36.95
C SER A 74 18.50 -52.95 37.35
N GLN A 75 18.48 -53.96 38.23
CA GLN A 75 17.25 -54.56 38.75
C GLN A 75 16.52 -53.66 39.74
N GLU A 76 17.17 -52.62 40.26
CA GLU A 76 16.60 -51.66 41.22
C GLU A 76 15.88 -50.50 40.52
N ILE A 77 16.05 -50.36 39.20
CA ILE A 77 15.40 -49.31 38.41
C ILE A 77 14.32 -49.94 37.53
N VAL A 78 13.12 -49.38 37.57
CA VAL A 78 11.98 -49.76 36.72
C VAL A 78 11.60 -48.63 35.78
N LEU A 79 11.09 -49.01 34.62
CA LEU A 79 10.44 -48.14 33.66
C LEU A 79 8.94 -48.19 33.92
N ILE A 80 8.37 -47.06 34.35
CA ILE A 80 6.91 -46.85 34.39
C ILE A 80 6.46 -46.61 32.95
N LYS A 81 5.59 -47.49 32.43
CA LYS A 81 5.05 -47.42 31.07
C LYS A 81 3.53 -47.47 31.08
N HIS A 82 2.88 -46.57 30.36
CA HIS A 82 1.42 -46.59 30.21
C HIS A 82 0.98 -47.81 29.38
N LEU A 83 -0.07 -48.50 29.83
CA LEU A 83 -0.58 -49.73 29.19
C LEU A 83 -1.09 -49.50 27.76
N PHE A 84 -1.87 -48.42 27.58
CA PHE A 84 -2.63 -48.16 26.35
C PHE A 84 -2.01 -47.11 25.41
N LEU A 85 -1.02 -46.33 25.86
CA LEU A 85 -0.47 -45.18 25.12
C LEU A 85 1.06 -45.27 25.04
N PRO A 86 1.63 -45.78 23.92
CA PRO A 86 3.09 -45.96 23.79
C PRO A 86 3.89 -44.65 23.78
N SER A 87 3.23 -43.51 23.56
CA SER A 87 3.82 -42.17 23.54
C SER A 87 3.80 -41.49 24.91
N VAL A 88 3.05 -42.02 25.88
CA VAL A 88 3.00 -41.53 27.27
C VAL A 88 4.06 -42.29 28.09
N ASP A 89 5.31 -41.93 27.76
CA ASP A 89 6.59 -42.09 28.47
C ASP A 89 7.15 -43.43 28.95
N ALA A 90 8.50 -43.42 28.94
CA ALA A 90 9.42 -44.31 29.62
C ALA A 90 10.07 -43.55 30.80
N CYS A 91 9.40 -43.50 31.95
CA CYS A 91 9.94 -42.84 33.14
C CYS A 91 10.73 -43.84 34.00
N HIS A 92 12.03 -43.58 34.20
CA HIS A 92 12.86 -44.37 35.13
C HIS A 92 12.54 -43.99 36.58
N ALA A 93 12.17 -44.97 37.39
CA ALA A 93 11.93 -44.86 38.82
C ALA A 93 12.81 -45.87 39.58
N ASP A 94 13.30 -45.46 40.74
CA ASP A 94 14.02 -46.34 41.68
C ASP A 94 12.99 -47.07 42.54
N LEU A 95 12.96 -48.40 42.46
CA LEU A 95 12.01 -49.24 43.18
C LEU A 95 12.06 -49.00 44.70
N ARG A 96 13.24 -48.67 45.26
CA ARG A 96 13.39 -48.45 46.71
C ARG A 96 12.83 -47.12 47.19
N ARG A 97 12.55 -46.19 46.28
CA ARG A 97 12.06 -44.83 46.58
C ARG A 97 10.58 -44.63 46.27
N LEU A 98 9.92 -45.64 45.69
CA LEU A 98 8.47 -45.66 45.54
C LEU A 98 7.81 -46.05 46.87
N SER A 99 6.65 -45.47 47.15
CA SER A 99 5.85 -45.86 48.32
C SER A 99 5.33 -47.29 48.18
N LEU A 100 4.97 -47.93 49.30
CA LEU A 100 4.36 -49.25 49.28
C LEU A 100 2.98 -49.23 48.58
N GLU A 101 2.20 -48.18 48.82
CA GLU A 101 0.90 -47.97 48.18
C GLU A 101 1.02 -47.84 46.65
N ALA A 102 2.06 -47.13 46.17
CA ALA A 102 2.36 -47.04 44.74
C ALA A 102 2.71 -48.39 44.10
N LEU A 103 3.40 -49.28 44.83
CA LEU A 103 3.79 -50.60 44.33
C LEU A 103 2.61 -51.58 44.32
N ASP A 104 1.74 -51.50 45.34
CA ASP A 104 0.52 -52.32 45.44
C ASP A 104 -0.54 -51.91 44.40
N ALA A 105 -0.56 -50.65 44.00
CA ALA A 105 -1.48 -50.11 42.98
C ALA A 105 -1.18 -50.57 41.54
N VAL A 106 -0.03 -51.21 41.28
CA VAL A 106 0.37 -51.68 39.95
C VAL A 106 0.32 -53.21 39.86
N SER A 107 -0.26 -53.75 38.78
CA SER A 107 -0.27 -55.20 38.53
C SER A 107 1.17 -55.74 38.33
N SER A 108 1.60 -56.69 39.16
CA SER A 108 2.96 -57.26 39.11
C SER A 108 3.30 -57.91 37.77
N PRO A 109 4.47 -57.63 37.15
CA PRO A 109 4.94 -58.37 35.99
C PRO A 109 5.31 -59.80 36.41
N GLN A 110 4.65 -60.81 35.84
CA GLN A 110 5.13 -62.19 35.95
C GLN A 110 6.55 -62.30 35.34
N LEU A 111 7.55 -62.53 36.19
CA LEU A 111 8.89 -62.96 35.76
C LEU A 111 8.74 -64.26 34.94
N PRO A 112 9.42 -64.40 33.78
CA PRO A 112 9.35 -65.63 33.02
C PRO A 112 10.12 -66.73 33.77
N ALA A 113 9.38 -67.61 34.46
CA ALA A 113 9.94 -68.84 34.99
C ALA A 113 10.22 -69.81 33.83
N ALA A 114 11.42 -70.40 33.86
CA ALA A 114 11.96 -71.29 32.85
C ALA A 114 11.04 -72.49 32.57
N ALA A 115 10.90 -72.83 31.28
CA ALA A 115 10.17 -74.02 30.83
C ALA A 115 10.81 -75.32 31.36
N PRO A 116 9.96 -76.30 31.71
CA PRO A 116 10.13 -77.61 31.09
C PRO A 116 8.83 -78.15 30.49
N SER A 117 9.05 -78.95 29.44
CA SER A 117 8.12 -79.60 28.52
C SER A 117 6.97 -80.43 29.13
N GLY A 118 5.78 -80.28 28.56
CA GLY A 118 4.70 -81.29 28.58
C GLY A 118 3.91 -81.26 27.26
N PRO A 119 3.62 -82.40 26.59
CA PRO A 119 3.03 -82.42 25.25
C PRO A 119 1.49 -82.51 25.26
N ARG A 120 0.88 -81.80 24.30
CA ARG A 120 -0.43 -81.98 23.63
C ARG A 120 -1.71 -82.21 24.46
N ALA A 121 -2.70 -81.31 24.25
CA ALA A 121 -4.14 -81.55 23.95
C ALA A 121 -4.92 -80.29 24.34
N LYS A 122 -5.87 -79.71 23.60
CA LYS A 122 -6.61 -80.05 22.38
C LYS A 122 -7.03 -78.73 21.75
N THR A 123 -6.91 -78.67 20.44
CA THR A 123 -7.63 -77.74 19.58
C THR A 123 -9.12 -77.74 19.96
N ARG A 124 -9.66 -76.61 20.45
CA ARG A 124 -11.06 -76.26 20.14
C ARG A 124 -11.02 -75.67 18.73
N THR A 125 -11.02 -76.56 17.74
CA THR A 125 -11.54 -76.22 16.43
C THR A 125 -13.03 -75.91 16.60
N SER A 126 -13.32 -74.62 16.64
CA SER A 126 -14.58 -74.07 16.14
C SER A 126 -14.27 -73.43 14.77
N PRO A 127 -15.23 -73.41 13.84
CA PRO A 127 -15.01 -73.88 12.48
C PRO A 127 -14.36 -72.84 11.58
N SER A 128 -13.68 -73.31 10.54
CA SER A 128 -13.64 -72.62 9.26
C SER A 128 -15.07 -72.24 8.84
N GLY A 129 -15.46 -70.99 9.06
CA GLY A 129 -16.81 -70.52 8.83
C GLY A 129 -16.85 -69.04 8.48
N GLY A 130 -16.15 -68.68 7.40
CA GLY A 130 -16.13 -67.32 6.85
C GLY A 130 -15.40 -66.34 7.75
N VAL A 131 -14.59 -65.47 7.15
CA VAL A 131 -14.39 -64.16 7.78
C VAL A 131 -15.77 -63.53 7.79
N ILE A 132 -16.52 -63.64 8.90
CA ILE A 132 -17.79 -62.94 9.03
C ILE A 132 -17.41 -61.47 9.07
N ASP A 133 -17.75 -60.79 7.98
CA ASP A 133 -17.63 -59.35 7.85
C ASP A 133 -18.27 -58.66 9.07
N THR A 134 -17.62 -57.62 9.61
CA THR A 134 -18.06 -56.93 10.85
C THR A 134 -19.51 -56.48 10.76
N LYS A 135 -19.95 -56.07 9.57
CA LYS A 135 -21.35 -55.68 9.29
C LYS A 135 -22.32 -56.85 9.38
N THR A 136 -21.89 -58.04 8.97
CA THR A 136 -22.71 -59.25 9.09
C THR A 136 -22.84 -59.69 10.53
N ALA A 137 -21.77 -59.56 11.34
CA ALA A 137 -21.82 -59.81 12.78
C ALA A 137 -22.78 -58.83 13.49
N LEU A 138 -22.69 -57.53 13.18
CA LEU A 138 -23.61 -56.51 13.70
C LEU A 138 -25.07 -56.78 13.32
N ALA A 139 -25.35 -57.14 12.07
CA ALA A 139 -26.72 -57.44 11.62
C ALA A 139 -27.31 -58.66 12.35
N ARG A 140 -26.48 -59.69 12.61
CA ARG A 140 -26.89 -60.86 13.39
C ARG A 140 -27.12 -60.49 14.86
N ALA A 141 -26.23 -59.73 15.47
CA ALA A 141 -26.40 -59.24 16.84
C ALA A 141 -27.68 -58.40 16.98
N ASP A 142 -27.96 -57.51 16.03
CA ASP A 142 -29.18 -56.68 15.99
C ASP A 142 -30.45 -57.55 15.88
N GLN A 143 -30.44 -58.58 15.03
CA GLN A 143 -31.53 -59.56 14.94
C GLN A 143 -31.75 -60.33 16.26
N ARG A 144 -30.66 -60.69 16.95
CA ARG A 144 -30.71 -61.37 18.26
C ARG A 144 -31.24 -60.47 19.36
N LEU A 145 -30.81 -59.20 19.39
CA LEU A 145 -31.37 -58.19 20.29
C LEU A 145 -32.86 -57.97 20.05
N GLY A 146 -33.29 -57.89 18.78
CA GLY A 146 -34.71 -57.82 18.42
C GLY A 146 -35.52 -59.06 18.81
N SER A 147 -34.85 -60.19 19.02
CA SER A 147 -35.45 -61.44 19.52
C SER A 147 -35.27 -61.63 21.03
N TYR A 148 -34.75 -60.63 21.75
CA TYR A 148 -34.44 -60.66 23.20
C TYR A 148 -33.39 -61.72 23.61
N GLU A 149 -32.58 -62.20 22.67
CA GLU A 149 -31.52 -63.19 22.91
C GLU A 149 -30.20 -62.49 23.27
N TYR A 150 -30.17 -61.83 24.45
CA TYR A 150 -29.06 -60.98 24.88
C TYR A 150 -27.72 -61.71 25.03
N ALA A 151 -27.71 -62.96 25.54
CA ALA A 151 -26.47 -63.72 25.72
C ALA A 151 -25.82 -64.10 24.38
N GLU A 152 -26.63 -64.47 23.37
CA GLU A 152 -26.11 -64.75 22.02
C GLU A 152 -25.63 -63.46 21.34
N ALA A 153 -26.32 -62.34 21.55
CA ALA A 153 -25.90 -61.04 21.05
C ALA A 153 -24.58 -60.58 21.67
N GLU A 154 -24.40 -60.76 22.99
CA GLU A 154 -23.15 -60.46 23.69
C GLU A 154 -21.97 -61.27 23.12
N GLU A 155 -22.12 -62.59 22.98
CA GLU A 155 -21.06 -63.47 22.46
C GLU A 155 -20.65 -63.04 21.03
N ILE A 156 -21.63 -62.70 20.17
CA ILE A 156 -21.37 -62.23 18.80
C ILE A 156 -20.66 -60.87 18.79
N LEU A 157 -21.05 -59.94 19.66
CA LEU A 157 -20.49 -58.57 19.69
C LEU A 157 -19.10 -58.53 20.34
N ALA A 158 -18.89 -59.26 21.45
CA ALA A 158 -17.64 -59.28 22.20
C ALA A 158 -16.47 -59.90 21.42
N ASP A 159 -16.77 -60.81 20.46
CA ASP A 159 -15.78 -61.49 19.62
C ASP A 159 -15.33 -60.67 18.39
N ILE A 160 -15.89 -59.48 18.14
CA ILE A 160 -15.53 -58.65 16.99
C ILE A 160 -14.06 -58.17 17.09
N ARG A 161 -13.26 -58.44 16.07
CA ARG A 161 -11.86 -57.96 15.94
C ARG A 161 -11.65 -57.35 14.57
N ILE A 162 -11.32 -56.05 14.54
CA ILE A 162 -11.15 -55.31 13.29
C ILE A 162 -9.74 -55.48 12.72
N LYS A 163 -9.63 -55.46 11.39
CA LYS A 163 -8.36 -55.57 10.66
C LYS A 163 -8.08 -54.31 9.82
N ASP A 164 -9.11 -53.55 9.46
CA ASP A 164 -9.00 -52.30 8.71
C ASP A 164 -9.60 -51.13 9.51
N ARG A 165 -9.02 -49.92 9.37
CA ARG A 165 -9.58 -48.69 9.95
C ARG A 165 -11.00 -48.40 9.45
N LYS A 166 -11.36 -48.87 8.25
CA LYS A 166 -12.72 -48.71 7.70
C LYS A 166 -13.80 -49.41 8.54
N GLU A 167 -13.43 -50.35 9.40
CA GLU A 167 -14.33 -51.12 10.27
C GLU A 167 -14.52 -50.45 11.65
N ILE A 168 -13.84 -49.34 11.95
CA ILE A 168 -13.97 -48.61 13.22
C ILE A 168 -15.43 -48.18 13.51
N PRO A 169 -16.22 -47.66 12.55
CA PRO A 169 -17.62 -47.34 12.80
C PRO A 169 -18.44 -48.55 13.26
N ASP A 170 -18.14 -49.73 12.72
CA ASP A 170 -18.80 -50.97 13.08
C ASP A 170 -18.41 -51.42 14.51
N LEU A 171 -17.13 -51.30 14.86
CA LEU A 171 -16.64 -51.54 16.22
C LEU A 171 -17.29 -50.59 17.25
N VAL A 172 -17.36 -49.29 16.94
CA VAL A 172 -17.99 -48.28 17.80
C VAL A 172 -19.48 -48.59 17.97
N LYS A 173 -20.16 -49.01 16.89
CA LYS A 173 -21.57 -49.44 16.97
C LYS A 173 -21.74 -50.67 17.87
N ALA A 174 -20.88 -51.68 17.73
CA ALA A 174 -20.92 -52.87 18.57
C ALA A 174 -20.75 -52.53 20.07
N ALA A 175 -19.76 -51.70 20.39
CA ALA A 175 -19.51 -51.26 21.77
C ALA A 175 -20.65 -50.39 22.34
N ARG A 176 -21.33 -49.61 21.49
CA ARG A 176 -22.55 -48.87 21.90
C ARG A 176 -23.75 -49.78 22.11
N MET A 177 -23.91 -50.85 21.33
CA MET A 177 -24.96 -51.85 21.56
C MET A 177 -24.74 -52.57 22.89
N LEU A 178 -23.49 -52.95 23.20
CA LEU A 178 -23.14 -53.54 24.49
C LEU A 178 -23.38 -52.57 25.67
N SER A 179 -22.86 -51.34 25.59
CA SER A 179 -22.93 -50.39 26.72
C SER A 179 -24.26 -49.63 26.83
N GLY A 180 -24.89 -49.28 25.72
CA GLY A 180 -26.12 -48.49 25.65
C GLY A 180 -27.40 -49.33 25.64
N ASP A 181 -27.47 -50.34 24.77
CA ASP A 181 -28.70 -51.13 24.59
C ASP A 181 -28.80 -52.28 25.61
N MET A 182 -27.66 -52.83 26.03
CA MET A 182 -27.61 -53.96 26.97
C MET A 182 -27.12 -53.59 28.38
N GLY A 183 -26.51 -52.40 28.56
CA GLY A 183 -25.94 -51.96 29.84
C GLY A 183 -24.71 -52.74 30.31
N LEU A 184 -24.05 -53.47 29.40
CA LEU A 184 -22.90 -54.32 29.69
C LEU A 184 -21.58 -53.56 29.45
N PHE A 185 -21.16 -52.77 30.45
CA PHE A 185 -19.94 -51.95 30.34
C PHE A 185 -18.65 -52.77 30.34
N GLY A 186 -18.54 -53.83 31.14
CA GLY A 186 -17.38 -54.72 31.18
C GLY A 186 -17.07 -55.37 29.82
N PRO A 187 -18.03 -56.08 29.19
CA PRO A 187 -17.86 -56.62 27.85
C PRO A 187 -17.56 -55.56 26.77
N ALA A 188 -18.12 -54.35 26.89
CA ALA A 188 -17.80 -53.24 25.98
C ALA A 188 -16.35 -52.75 26.14
N ILE A 189 -15.86 -52.67 27.39
CA ILE A 189 -14.46 -52.35 27.71
C ILE A 189 -13.54 -53.43 27.13
N GLU A 190 -13.84 -54.72 27.36
CA GLU A 190 -13.05 -55.83 26.85
C GLU A 190 -12.99 -55.82 25.31
N LEU A 191 -14.14 -55.60 24.64
CA LEU A 191 -14.22 -55.47 23.19
C LEU A 191 -13.30 -54.36 22.66
N LEU A 192 -13.35 -53.18 23.28
CA LEU A 192 -12.57 -52.01 22.84
C LEU A 192 -11.09 -52.15 23.17
N ALA A 193 -10.75 -52.58 24.40
CA ALA A 193 -9.38 -52.69 24.89
C ALA A 193 -8.58 -53.83 24.23
N CYS A 194 -9.24 -54.90 23.79
CA CYS A 194 -8.59 -56.03 23.12
C CYS A 194 -8.25 -55.77 21.64
N GLN A 195 -8.54 -54.60 21.09
CA GLN A 195 -8.20 -54.27 19.70
C GLN A 195 -6.69 -54.03 19.52
N PRO A 196 -6.14 -54.27 18.31
CA PRO A 196 -4.75 -53.94 18.01
C PRO A 196 -4.40 -52.48 18.34
N ARG A 197 -3.18 -52.24 18.86
CA ARG A 197 -2.69 -50.92 19.34
C ARG A 197 -2.88 -49.77 18.35
N GLN A 198 -2.88 -50.04 17.06
CA GLN A 198 -3.07 -49.01 16.03
C GLN A 198 -4.50 -48.43 16.03
N PHE A 199 -5.50 -49.20 16.46
CA PHE A 199 -6.90 -48.77 16.54
C PHE A 199 -7.23 -48.13 17.88
N LEU A 200 -6.53 -48.50 18.96
CA LEU A 200 -6.65 -47.84 20.27
C LEU A 200 -6.19 -46.37 20.24
N LYS A 201 -5.47 -45.93 19.20
CA LYS A 201 -5.12 -44.52 19.00
C LYS A 201 -6.24 -43.72 18.37
N GLU A 202 -7.22 -44.38 17.77
CA GLU A 202 -8.30 -43.74 17.04
C GLU A 202 -9.24 -43.05 18.04
N LYS A 203 -9.55 -41.78 17.76
CA LYS A 203 -10.28 -40.90 18.66
C LYS A 203 -11.61 -41.47 19.13
N ALA A 204 -12.44 -41.95 18.20
CA ALA A 204 -13.76 -42.51 18.50
C ALA A 204 -13.70 -43.74 19.42
N VAL A 205 -12.61 -44.52 19.35
CA VAL A 205 -12.39 -45.69 20.21
C VAL A 205 -11.98 -45.24 21.61
N ARG A 206 -11.06 -44.26 21.72
CA ARG A 206 -10.59 -43.70 23.00
C ARG A 206 -11.70 -42.99 23.77
N GLU A 207 -12.49 -42.16 23.09
CA GLU A 207 -13.62 -41.46 23.71
C GLU A 207 -14.64 -42.46 24.27
N LEU A 208 -15.07 -43.44 23.49
CA LEU A 208 -16.05 -44.42 23.94
C LEU A 208 -15.50 -45.31 25.06
N LEU A 209 -14.20 -45.65 25.01
CA LEU A 209 -13.53 -46.40 26.07
C LEU A 209 -13.49 -45.59 27.38
N ALA A 210 -13.16 -44.30 27.33
CA ALA A 210 -13.16 -43.43 28.52
C ALA A 210 -14.56 -43.30 29.14
N CYS A 211 -15.60 -43.09 28.31
CA CYS A 211 -16.99 -43.03 28.79
C CYS A 211 -17.44 -44.36 29.40
N THR A 212 -17.06 -45.49 28.82
CA THR A 212 -17.44 -46.81 29.34
C THR A 212 -16.75 -47.10 30.67
N TYR A 213 -15.47 -46.75 30.84
CA TYR A 213 -14.79 -46.80 32.15
C TYR A 213 -15.47 -45.91 33.20
N TYR A 214 -15.78 -44.66 32.87
CA TYR A 214 -16.46 -43.73 33.80
C TYR A 214 -17.81 -44.28 34.28
N ARG A 215 -18.61 -44.82 33.35
CA ARG A 215 -19.93 -45.39 33.64
C ARG A 215 -19.85 -46.74 34.36
N ASN A 216 -18.77 -47.49 34.17
CA ASN A 216 -18.49 -48.73 34.92
C ASN A 216 -18.04 -48.45 36.36
N GLY A 217 -17.56 -47.23 36.66
CA GLY A 217 -17.05 -46.83 37.96
C GLY A 217 -15.52 -46.86 38.10
N ASP A 218 -14.82 -47.17 37.01
CA ASP A 218 -13.35 -47.21 36.93
C ASP A 218 -12.82 -45.79 36.68
N LEU A 219 -12.91 -44.95 37.71
CA LEU A 219 -12.68 -43.50 37.58
C LEU A 219 -11.22 -43.15 37.25
N ALA A 220 -10.25 -43.95 37.72
CA ALA A 220 -8.83 -43.71 37.46
C ALA A 220 -8.47 -43.96 35.98
N GLU A 221 -9.05 -45.01 35.40
CA GLU A 221 -8.90 -45.41 34.01
C GLU A 221 -9.58 -44.42 33.07
N ALA A 222 -10.81 -44.01 33.41
CA ALA A 222 -11.51 -42.96 32.69
C ALA A 222 -10.66 -41.66 32.68
N ARG A 223 -10.11 -41.28 33.84
CA ARG A 223 -9.30 -40.07 33.97
C ARG A 223 -8.05 -40.11 33.12
N ALA A 224 -7.26 -41.18 33.19
CA ALA A 224 -6.03 -41.32 32.42
C ALA A 224 -6.27 -41.19 30.91
N ILE A 225 -7.41 -41.70 30.42
CA ILE A 225 -7.77 -41.58 29.01
C ILE A 225 -8.28 -40.16 28.69
N PHE A 226 -9.14 -39.57 29.52
CA PHE A 226 -9.62 -38.19 29.33
C PHE A 226 -8.50 -37.16 29.34
N ASP A 227 -7.55 -37.25 30.28
CA ASP A 227 -6.38 -36.37 30.38
C ASP A 227 -5.54 -36.40 29.09
N SER A 228 -5.50 -37.54 28.39
CA SER A 228 -4.74 -37.71 27.15
C SER A 228 -5.43 -37.14 25.89
N MET A 229 -6.66 -36.63 26.03
CA MET A 229 -7.48 -36.11 24.94
C MET A 229 -7.59 -34.59 25.02
N HIS A 230 -7.71 -33.94 23.85
CA HIS A 230 -7.93 -32.49 23.80
C HIS A 230 -9.43 -32.18 23.95
N PRO A 231 -9.88 -31.37 24.95
CA PRO A 231 -11.30 -31.14 25.22
C PRO A 231 -12.10 -30.67 24.00
N GLU A 232 -11.53 -29.83 23.13
CA GLU A 232 -12.23 -29.31 21.95
C GLU A 232 -12.50 -30.37 20.86
N GLU A 233 -11.78 -31.49 20.92
CA GLU A 233 -11.98 -32.57 19.97
C GLU A 233 -13.05 -33.55 20.48
N VAL A 234 -13.32 -33.60 21.77
CA VAL A 234 -14.15 -34.65 22.37
C VAL A 234 -15.65 -34.42 22.13
N GLY A 235 -16.41 -35.50 21.89
CA GLY A 235 -17.87 -35.43 21.71
C GLY A 235 -18.64 -35.03 23.00
N LYS A 236 -19.88 -34.58 22.84
CA LYS A 236 -20.73 -34.05 23.94
C LYS A 236 -20.88 -34.98 25.14
N GLU A 237 -21.15 -36.26 24.90
CA GLU A 237 -21.34 -37.25 25.97
C GLU A 237 -20.04 -37.47 26.77
N ALA A 238 -18.91 -37.51 26.07
CA ALA A 238 -17.59 -37.69 26.67
C ALA A 238 -17.16 -36.45 27.46
N LEU A 239 -17.45 -35.24 26.97
CA LEU A 239 -17.24 -34.00 27.73
C LEU A 239 -18.13 -33.91 28.98
N TYR A 240 -19.36 -34.42 28.91
CA TYR A 240 -20.25 -34.50 30.08
C TYR A 240 -19.71 -35.47 31.15
N ASP A 241 -19.32 -36.68 30.74
CA ASP A 241 -18.76 -37.68 31.65
C ASP A 241 -17.42 -37.20 32.26
N TRP A 242 -16.59 -36.49 31.48
CA TRP A 242 -15.37 -35.83 31.97
C TRP A 242 -15.68 -34.68 32.94
N ALA A 243 -16.68 -33.85 32.67
CA ALA A 243 -17.09 -32.80 33.62
C ALA A 243 -17.60 -33.40 34.94
N GLY A 244 -18.32 -34.53 34.88
CA GLY A 244 -18.77 -35.25 36.07
C GLY A 244 -17.61 -35.82 36.90
N LEU A 245 -16.56 -36.30 36.23
CA LEU A 245 -15.32 -36.71 36.87
C LEU A 245 -14.61 -35.52 37.54
N ALA A 246 -14.38 -34.42 36.81
CA ALA A 246 -13.75 -33.22 37.35
C ALA A 246 -14.52 -32.62 38.55
N PHE A 247 -15.86 -32.72 38.54
CA PHE A 247 -16.69 -32.32 39.67
C PHE A 247 -16.48 -33.21 40.90
N LYS A 248 -16.42 -34.54 40.73
CA LYS A 248 -16.10 -35.48 41.83
C LYS A 248 -14.70 -35.27 42.39
N ASP A 249 -13.79 -34.72 41.59
CA ASP A 249 -12.41 -34.43 41.97
C ASP A 249 -12.24 -33.11 42.73
N GLY A 250 -13.33 -32.34 42.90
CA GLY A 250 -13.34 -31.03 43.53
C GLY A 250 -12.93 -29.88 42.62
N ASN A 251 -12.63 -30.13 41.34
CA ASN A 251 -12.23 -29.08 40.39
C ASN A 251 -13.47 -28.48 39.69
N HIS A 252 -14.24 -27.69 40.44
CA HIS A 252 -15.50 -27.10 39.98
C HIS A 252 -15.33 -26.17 38.76
N SER A 253 -14.20 -25.47 38.68
CA SER A 253 -13.89 -24.55 37.57
C SER A 253 -13.66 -25.30 36.25
N CYS A 254 -12.89 -26.38 36.28
CA CYS A 254 -12.66 -27.27 35.14
C CYS A 254 -13.95 -27.97 34.73
N ALA A 255 -14.73 -28.47 35.70
CA ALA A 255 -16.02 -29.10 35.45
C ALA A 255 -16.99 -28.15 34.71
N LEU A 256 -17.09 -26.88 35.14
CA LEU A 256 -17.94 -25.90 34.46
C LEU A 256 -17.42 -25.58 33.04
N HIS A 257 -16.10 -25.48 32.86
CA HIS A 257 -15.49 -25.27 31.55
C HIS A 257 -15.83 -26.41 30.58
N LEU A 258 -15.66 -27.66 31.00
CA LEU A 258 -15.97 -28.84 30.21
C LEU A 258 -17.46 -28.92 29.85
N LEU A 259 -18.37 -28.58 30.79
CA LEU A 259 -19.81 -28.47 30.48
C LEU A 259 -20.10 -27.38 29.45
N ASN A 260 -19.43 -26.23 29.52
CA ASN A 260 -19.63 -25.16 28.54
C ASN A 260 -19.13 -25.57 27.15
N LEU A 261 -18.08 -26.38 27.05
CA LEU A 261 -17.66 -26.99 25.78
C LEU A 261 -18.70 -28.01 25.30
N ALA A 262 -19.20 -28.88 26.17
CA ALA A 262 -20.25 -29.85 25.84
C ALA A 262 -21.53 -29.17 25.33
N ASP A 263 -21.92 -28.01 25.88
CA ASP A 263 -23.10 -27.24 25.45
C ASP A 263 -23.00 -26.80 23.98
N ARG A 264 -21.77 -26.55 23.49
CA ARG A 264 -21.49 -26.14 22.11
C ARG A 264 -21.47 -27.32 21.12
N CYS A 265 -21.40 -28.55 21.61
CA CYS A 265 -21.40 -29.75 20.78
C CYS A 265 -22.83 -30.23 20.48
N GLU A 266 -23.01 -30.81 19.29
CA GLU A 266 -24.26 -31.47 18.90
C GLU A 266 -24.48 -32.75 19.73
N GLY A 267 -25.73 -33.04 20.08
CA GLY A 267 -26.13 -34.18 20.90
C GLY A 267 -27.01 -33.79 22.09
N SER A 268 -27.59 -34.80 22.75
CA SER A 268 -28.47 -34.62 23.92
C SER A 268 -28.00 -35.48 25.09
N VAL A 269 -27.85 -34.85 26.25
CA VAL A 269 -27.56 -35.53 27.53
C VAL A 269 -28.63 -35.09 28.52
N THR A 270 -29.42 -36.03 29.03
CA THR A 270 -30.63 -35.74 29.83
C THR A 270 -30.33 -35.12 31.19
N ALA A 271 -29.18 -35.45 31.80
CA ALA A 271 -28.76 -34.97 33.12
C ALA A 271 -27.82 -33.74 33.09
N PHE A 272 -27.72 -33.07 31.93
CA PHE A 272 -26.82 -31.93 31.72
C PHE A 272 -27.13 -30.73 32.64
N ILE A 273 -28.41 -30.39 32.79
CA ILE A 273 -28.87 -29.24 33.59
C ILE A 273 -28.60 -29.46 35.08
N THR A 274 -28.81 -30.68 35.58
CA THR A 274 -28.60 -31.03 36.98
C THR A 274 -27.14 -30.88 37.39
N LEU A 275 -26.21 -31.46 36.62
CA LEU A 275 -24.77 -31.35 36.91
C LEU A 275 -24.27 -29.90 36.85
N ARG A 276 -24.77 -29.10 35.89
CA ARG A 276 -24.44 -27.66 35.83
C ARG A 276 -24.90 -26.91 37.08
N ALA A 277 -26.12 -27.19 37.56
CA ALA A 277 -26.65 -26.55 38.77
C ALA A 277 -25.85 -26.95 40.03
N ASP A 278 -25.45 -28.21 40.14
CA ASP A 278 -24.65 -28.70 41.27
C ASP A 278 -23.25 -28.06 41.30
N ILE A 279 -22.59 -27.94 40.15
CA ILE A 279 -21.30 -27.24 40.01
C ILE A 279 -21.45 -25.75 40.37
N GLU A 280 -22.45 -25.05 39.81
CA GLU A 280 -22.66 -23.62 40.10
C GLU A 280 -22.99 -23.39 41.59
N ALA A 281 -23.73 -24.30 42.24
CA ALA A 281 -24.02 -24.23 43.67
C ALA A 281 -22.76 -24.42 44.55
N ALA A 282 -21.89 -25.36 44.20
CA ALA A 282 -20.62 -25.59 44.89
C ALA A 282 -19.69 -24.38 44.79
N MET A 283 -19.54 -23.82 43.58
CA MET A 283 -18.73 -22.60 43.35
C MET A 283 -19.27 -21.40 44.13
N LEU A 284 -20.60 -21.22 44.21
CA LEU A 284 -21.20 -20.14 45.00
C LEU A 284 -20.92 -20.27 46.51
N ALA A 285 -20.87 -21.49 47.04
CA ALA A 285 -20.59 -21.74 48.45
C ALA A 285 -19.15 -21.35 48.81
N GLU A 286 -18.18 -21.60 47.93
CA GLU A 286 -16.77 -21.25 48.11
C GLU A 286 -16.51 -19.75 48.13
N VAL A 287 -17.26 -19.00 47.30
CA VAL A 287 -17.01 -17.58 47.06
C VAL A 287 -17.73 -16.65 48.05
N ARG A 288 -18.84 -17.12 48.66
CA ARG A 288 -19.66 -16.32 49.59
C ARG A 288 -18.88 -15.65 50.75
N PRO A 289 -17.87 -16.29 51.39
CA PRO A 289 -17.07 -15.63 52.43
C PRO A 289 -16.25 -14.43 51.93
N LEU A 290 -15.83 -14.42 50.66
CA LEU A 290 -15.08 -13.31 50.07
C LEU A 290 -15.94 -12.04 49.97
N LEU A 291 -17.21 -12.19 49.56
CA LEU A 291 -18.14 -11.07 49.51
C LEU A 291 -18.43 -10.51 50.91
N GLN A 292 -18.61 -11.36 51.92
CA GLN A 292 -18.82 -10.90 53.30
C GLN A 292 -17.65 -10.02 53.77
N ARG A 293 -16.41 -10.42 53.47
CA ARG A 293 -15.21 -9.62 53.76
C ARG A 293 -15.16 -8.32 52.95
N ALA A 294 -15.57 -8.35 51.68
CA ALA A 294 -15.63 -7.17 50.83
C ALA A 294 -16.63 -6.12 51.35
N VAL A 295 -17.81 -6.55 51.82
CA VAL A 295 -18.82 -5.67 52.43
C VAL A 295 -18.29 -5.03 53.71
N VAL A 296 -17.63 -5.80 54.58
CA VAL A 296 -17.01 -5.26 55.81
C VAL A 296 -15.91 -4.24 55.50
N ALA A 297 -15.06 -4.51 54.50
CA ALA A 297 -14.04 -3.55 54.06
C ALA A 297 -14.67 -2.23 53.58
N MET A 298 -15.80 -2.33 52.86
CA MET A 298 -16.54 -1.18 52.37
C MET A 298 -17.17 -0.34 53.51
N GLU A 299 -17.65 -0.99 54.58
CA GLU A 299 -18.20 -0.31 55.77
C GLU A 299 -17.15 0.44 56.58
N VAL A 300 -15.92 -0.08 56.62
CA VAL A 300 -14.78 0.55 57.33
C VAL A 300 -14.07 1.61 56.46
N GLY A 301 -14.52 1.80 55.20
CA GLY A 301 -13.99 2.81 54.28
C GLY A 301 -12.74 2.36 53.51
N ASP A 302 -12.36 1.09 53.59
CA ASP A 302 -11.27 0.51 52.78
C ASP A 302 -11.81 0.06 51.41
N VAL A 303 -11.98 1.04 50.53
CA VAL A 303 -12.53 0.84 49.17
C VAL A 303 -11.64 -0.05 48.31
N ALA A 304 -10.32 0.01 48.51
CA ALA A 304 -9.36 -0.78 47.72
C ALA A 304 -9.44 -2.27 48.06
N SER A 305 -9.49 -2.60 49.36
CA SER A 305 -9.67 -3.99 49.79
C SER A 305 -11.05 -4.54 49.41
N ALA A 306 -12.10 -3.72 49.50
CA ALA A 306 -13.45 -4.10 49.07
C ALA A 306 -13.51 -4.45 47.57
N GLU A 307 -12.88 -3.62 46.72
CA GLU A 307 -12.80 -3.85 45.28
C GLU A 307 -11.98 -5.09 44.93
N SER A 308 -10.84 -5.30 45.60
CA SER A 308 -9.99 -6.49 45.37
C SER A 308 -10.74 -7.79 45.72
N LEU A 309 -11.41 -7.83 46.87
CA LEU A 309 -12.17 -9.00 47.32
C LEU A 309 -13.39 -9.29 46.45
N ALA A 310 -14.10 -8.27 45.99
CA ALA A 310 -15.24 -8.42 45.07
C ALA A 310 -14.80 -8.90 43.68
N ASN A 311 -13.67 -8.41 43.17
CA ASN A 311 -13.08 -8.90 41.92
C ASN A 311 -12.62 -10.35 42.03
N LEU A 312 -11.97 -10.74 43.14
CA LEU A 312 -11.58 -12.13 43.39
C LEU A 312 -12.79 -13.05 43.41
N ALA A 313 -13.90 -12.59 44.00
CA ALA A 313 -15.16 -13.33 44.01
C ALA A 313 -15.75 -13.51 42.59
N LEU A 314 -15.71 -12.48 41.74
CA LEU A 314 -16.16 -12.59 40.34
C LEU A 314 -15.22 -13.42 39.46
N GLN A 315 -13.92 -13.44 39.75
CA GLN A 315 -12.98 -14.33 39.04
C GLN A 315 -13.32 -15.80 39.28
N GLN A 316 -13.67 -16.15 40.51
CA GLN A 316 -14.04 -17.52 40.88
C GLN A 316 -15.49 -17.86 40.47
N CYS A 317 -16.43 -16.91 40.55
CA CYS A 317 -17.80 -17.08 40.10
C CYS A 317 -18.28 -15.86 39.29
N PRO A 318 -18.12 -15.87 37.95
CA PRO A 318 -18.41 -14.71 37.09
C PRO A 318 -19.85 -14.21 37.15
N LYS A 319 -20.81 -15.07 37.49
CA LYS A 319 -22.24 -14.72 37.60
C LYS A 319 -22.64 -14.25 39.00
N PHE A 320 -21.69 -13.96 39.89
CA PHE A 320 -22.01 -13.58 41.25
C PHE A 320 -22.54 -12.14 41.34
N ARG A 321 -23.87 -12.01 41.21
CA ARG A 321 -24.58 -10.72 41.13
C ARG A 321 -24.23 -9.74 42.24
N GLU A 322 -24.17 -10.21 43.49
CA GLU A 322 -23.97 -9.36 44.66
C GLU A 322 -22.56 -8.72 44.69
N ALA A 323 -21.54 -9.44 44.22
CA ALA A 323 -20.19 -8.88 44.05
C ALA A 323 -20.15 -7.83 42.94
N GLY A 324 -20.89 -8.04 41.85
CA GLY A 324 -21.04 -7.06 40.76
C GLY A 324 -21.75 -5.77 41.23
N GLU A 325 -22.80 -5.90 42.04
CA GLU A 325 -23.51 -4.74 42.61
C GLU A 325 -22.60 -3.92 43.56
N LEU A 326 -21.74 -4.58 44.34
CA LEU A 326 -20.75 -3.91 45.19
C LEU A 326 -19.70 -3.13 44.37
N LEU A 327 -19.16 -3.73 43.30
CA LEU A 327 -18.23 -3.04 42.39
C LEU A 327 -18.88 -1.83 41.71
N ALA A 328 -20.12 -1.98 41.21
CA ALA A 328 -20.85 -0.86 40.62
C ALA A 328 -21.06 0.29 41.62
N ARG A 329 -21.25 -0.01 42.91
CA ARG A 329 -21.33 1.01 43.96
C ARG A 329 -19.98 1.71 44.18
N ILE A 330 -18.88 0.96 44.19
CA ILE A 330 -17.51 1.49 44.31
C ILE A 330 -17.18 2.41 43.12
N GLU A 331 -17.48 1.97 41.90
CA GLU A 331 -17.27 2.75 40.68
C GLU A 331 -18.07 4.07 40.70
N ASN A 332 -19.33 4.02 41.13
CA ASN A 332 -20.15 5.23 41.29
C ASN A 332 -19.58 6.21 42.31
N MET A 333 -19.00 5.72 43.41
CA MET A 333 -18.33 6.57 44.39
C MET A 333 -17.07 7.23 43.81
N LYS A 334 -16.22 6.45 43.11
CA LYS A 334 -15.02 6.98 42.44
C LYS A 334 -15.38 8.00 41.36
N LEU A 335 -16.44 7.75 40.59
CA LEU A 335 -16.93 8.67 39.57
C LEU A 335 -17.38 9.99 40.18
N ARG A 336 -18.17 9.96 41.27
CA ARG A 336 -18.60 11.18 41.97
C ARG A 336 -17.42 12.01 42.47
N SER A 337 -16.46 11.39 43.16
CA SER A 337 -15.26 12.09 43.63
C SER A 337 -14.46 12.72 42.50
N ARG A 338 -14.37 12.03 41.34
CA ARG A 338 -13.68 12.55 40.16
C ARG A 338 -14.46 13.70 39.50
N LEU A 339 -15.78 13.64 39.46
CA LEU A 339 -16.63 14.74 38.97
C LEU A 339 -16.47 15.98 39.85
N ASP A 340 -16.47 15.82 41.18
CA ASP A 340 -16.26 16.93 42.11
C ASP A 340 -14.90 17.59 41.90
N SER A 341 -13.83 16.80 41.70
CA SER A 341 -12.50 17.32 41.35
C SER A 341 -12.52 18.11 40.05
N LEU A 342 -13.13 17.59 38.98
CA LEU A 342 -13.16 18.25 37.67
C LEU A 342 -13.97 19.55 37.71
N TRP A 343 -15.07 19.60 38.48
CA TRP A 343 -15.80 20.85 38.69
C TRP A 343 -14.96 21.86 39.49
N GLY A 344 -14.17 21.41 40.47
CA GLY A 344 -13.20 22.27 41.18
C GLY A 344 -12.07 22.79 40.28
N ASP A 345 -11.52 21.94 39.40
CA ASP A 345 -10.48 22.32 38.44
C ASP A 345 -11.00 23.38 37.46
N LEU A 346 -12.27 23.27 37.05
CA LEU A 346 -12.92 24.27 36.18
C LEU A 346 -13.04 25.64 36.85
N GLU A 347 -13.29 25.68 38.16
CA GLU A 347 -13.36 26.94 38.92
C GLU A 347 -11.97 27.61 39.06
N GLN A 348 -10.91 26.80 39.16
CA GLN A 348 -9.54 27.30 39.31
C GLN A 348 -8.86 27.66 37.98
N ALA A 349 -9.27 27.04 36.87
CA ALA A 349 -8.69 27.28 35.56
C ALA A 349 -8.96 28.72 35.07
N ARG A 350 -7.89 29.49 34.88
CA ARG A 350 -7.93 30.88 34.37
C ARG A 350 -7.73 31.00 32.86
N ASP A 351 -7.04 30.02 32.27
CA ASP A 351 -6.75 29.95 30.85
C ASP A 351 -7.91 29.31 30.07
N SER A 352 -8.24 29.83 28.88
CA SER A 352 -9.38 29.37 28.09
C SER A 352 -9.17 27.96 27.52
N VAL A 353 -7.93 27.58 27.19
CA VAL A 353 -7.60 26.23 26.71
C VAL A 353 -7.72 25.21 27.83
N GLU A 354 -7.16 25.54 29.00
CA GLU A 354 -7.29 24.71 30.21
C GLU A 354 -8.77 24.51 30.60
N ARG A 355 -9.57 25.59 30.57
CA ARG A 355 -11.02 25.53 30.85
C ARG A 355 -11.79 24.67 29.85
N LEU A 356 -11.51 24.81 28.55
CA LEU A 356 -12.13 23.96 27.51
C LEU A 356 -11.76 22.49 27.65
N ARG A 357 -10.51 22.19 28.03
CA ARG A 357 -10.03 20.83 28.31
C ARG A 357 -10.82 20.20 29.47
N VAL A 358 -10.98 20.95 30.57
CA VAL A 358 -11.75 20.47 31.74
C VAL A 358 -13.24 20.32 31.41
N LEU A 359 -13.84 21.28 30.68
CA LEU A 359 -15.24 21.19 30.23
C LEU A 359 -15.49 19.99 29.29
N ALA A 360 -14.53 19.64 28.43
CA ALA A 360 -14.64 18.46 27.58
C ALA A 360 -14.64 17.16 28.40
N GLN A 361 -13.78 17.06 29.42
CA GLN A 361 -13.77 15.92 30.34
C GLN A 361 -15.06 15.83 31.17
N LEU A 362 -15.60 16.97 31.60
CA LEU A 362 -16.90 17.04 32.27
C LEU A 362 -18.05 16.62 31.33
N LEU A 363 -18.03 17.01 30.05
CA LEU A 363 -19.07 16.65 29.10
C LEU A 363 -19.16 15.13 28.87
N GLU A 364 -18.01 14.45 28.90
CA GLU A 364 -17.92 13.01 28.76
C GLU A 364 -18.42 12.27 30.01
N LYS A 365 -18.06 12.79 31.20
CA LYS A 365 -18.24 12.08 32.48
C LYS A 365 -19.50 12.48 33.25
N ASP A 366 -20.00 13.70 33.11
CA ASP A 366 -21.18 14.23 33.81
C ASP A 366 -22.38 14.39 32.86
N LYS A 367 -23.02 13.26 32.57
CA LYS A 367 -24.19 13.21 31.68
C LYS A 367 -25.40 14.00 32.23
N GLY A 368 -25.47 14.21 33.55
CA GLY A 368 -26.58 14.93 34.20
C GLY A 368 -26.56 16.43 33.96
N ASN A 369 -25.38 17.02 33.75
CA ASN A 369 -25.19 18.46 33.54
C ASN A 369 -24.83 18.83 32.08
N ARG A 370 -25.11 17.95 31.12
CA ARG A 370 -24.66 18.08 29.72
C ARG A 370 -25.04 19.42 29.07
N GLU A 371 -26.25 19.91 29.31
CA GLU A 371 -26.72 21.18 28.76
C GLU A 371 -25.95 22.37 29.34
N LYS A 372 -25.75 22.38 30.66
CA LYS A 372 -24.96 23.40 31.36
C LYS A 372 -23.51 23.42 30.86
N ILE A 373 -22.90 22.24 30.69
CA ILE A 373 -21.52 22.11 30.20
C ILE A 373 -21.42 22.58 28.74
N SER A 374 -22.39 22.22 27.89
CA SER A 374 -22.41 22.64 26.49
C SER A 374 -22.56 24.15 26.34
N ALA A 375 -23.38 24.79 27.18
CA ALA A 375 -23.49 26.24 27.24
C ALA A 375 -22.17 26.91 27.66
N LEU A 376 -21.49 26.38 28.68
CA LEU A 376 -20.17 26.89 29.09
C LEU A 376 -19.10 26.72 28.01
N ILE A 377 -19.10 25.59 27.27
CA ILE A 377 -18.21 25.38 26.12
C ILE A 377 -18.49 26.41 25.04
N ALA A 378 -19.77 26.71 24.75
CA ALA A 378 -20.13 27.71 23.76
C ALA A 378 -19.61 29.11 24.16
N THR A 379 -19.83 29.52 25.42
CA THR A 379 -19.35 30.80 25.94
C THR A 379 -17.81 30.90 25.91
N GLU A 380 -17.09 29.84 26.30
CA GLU A 380 -15.63 29.86 26.29
C GLU A 380 -15.05 29.84 24.86
N LYS A 381 -15.69 29.12 23.93
CA LYS A 381 -15.35 29.18 22.49
C LYS A 381 -15.60 30.55 21.88
N GLU A 382 -16.70 31.22 22.25
CA GLU A 382 -16.97 32.60 21.82
C GLU A 382 -15.90 33.57 22.35
N ARG A 383 -15.49 33.41 23.61
CA ARG A 383 -14.40 34.19 24.20
C ARG A 383 -13.07 33.95 23.49
N GLN A 384 -12.69 32.69 23.26
CA GLN A 384 -11.48 32.33 22.52
C GLN A 384 -11.48 32.89 21.09
N LYS A 385 -12.62 32.79 20.40
CA LYS A 385 -12.80 33.37 19.06
C LYS A 385 -12.63 34.89 19.08
N SER A 386 -13.16 35.58 20.10
CA SER A 386 -13.01 37.03 20.27
C SER A 386 -11.55 37.43 20.52
N ASP A 387 -10.87 36.73 21.43
CA ASP A 387 -9.45 36.97 21.74
C ASP A 387 -8.53 36.67 20.53
N GLN A 388 -8.80 35.58 19.79
CA GLN A 388 -8.10 35.24 18.55
C GLN A 388 -8.32 36.28 17.46
N THR A 389 -9.56 36.76 17.31
CA THR A 389 -9.87 37.83 16.34
C THR A 389 -9.10 39.11 16.69
N ARG A 390 -9.05 39.50 17.97
CA ARG A 390 -8.27 40.67 18.41
C ARG A 390 -6.77 40.50 18.13
N SER A 391 -6.20 39.33 18.45
CA SER A 391 -4.79 39.04 18.20
C SER A 391 -4.44 39.07 16.71
N LEU A 392 -5.30 38.49 15.85
CA LEU A 392 -5.10 38.49 14.40
C LEU A 392 -5.20 39.91 13.83
N VAL A 393 -6.11 40.74 14.35
CA VAL A 393 -6.19 42.15 13.96
C VAL A 393 -4.94 42.91 14.40
N GLU A 394 -4.41 42.71 15.60
CA GLU A 394 -3.14 43.31 16.05
C GLU A 394 -1.95 42.86 15.19
N GLU A 395 -1.88 41.57 14.84
CA GLU A 395 -0.85 41.04 13.95
C GLU A 395 -0.96 41.65 12.54
N LEU A 396 -2.18 41.76 12.00
CA LEU A 396 -2.41 42.39 10.69
C LEU A 396 -1.88 43.83 10.66
N HIS A 397 -2.08 44.61 11.73
CA HIS A 397 -1.52 45.96 11.81
C HIS A 397 0.02 45.94 11.80
N GLY A 398 0.64 45.00 12.52
CA GLY A 398 2.10 44.83 12.53
C GLY A 398 2.66 44.44 11.17
N ARG A 399 1.98 43.55 10.44
CA ARG A 399 2.35 43.05 9.11
C ARG A 399 2.13 44.11 8.02
N LEU A 400 1.01 44.83 8.09
CA LEU A 400 0.69 45.93 7.19
C LEU A 400 1.76 47.02 7.24
N ASN A 401 2.23 47.39 8.44
CA ASN A 401 3.30 48.38 8.60
C ASN A 401 4.65 47.96 8.00
N ARG A 402 4.85 46.66 7.73
CA ARG A 402 6.06 46.11 7.10
C ARG A 402 5.87 45.80 5.62
N ALA A 403 4.69 46.10 5.05
CA ALA A 403 4.30 45.70 3.69
C ALA A 403 4.42 44.18 3.46
N ASP A 404 4.14 43.38 4.49
CA ASP A 404 4.19 41.92 4.43
C ASP A 404 2.90 41.36 3.82
N TRP A 405 2.71 41.61 2.53
CA TRP A 405 1.45 41.37 1.83
C TRP A 405 0.98 39.92 1.86
N PRO A 406 1.83 38.89 1.61
CA PRO A 406 1.36 37.50 1.59
C PRO A 406 0.74 37.08 2.92
N GLU A 407 1.30 37.53 4.04
CA GLU A 407 0.87 37.27 5.41
C GLU A 407 -0.39 38.07 5.75
N CYS A 408 -0.49 39.31 5.26
CA CYS A 408 -1.72 40.10 5.37
C CYS A 408 -2.90 39.39 4.70
N PHE A 409 -2.70 38.76 3.54
CA PHE A 409 -3.74 37.96 2.87
C PHE A 409 -4.22 36.78 3.71
N GLU A 410 -3.29 36.02 4.30
CA GLU A 410 -3.61 34.87 5.15
C GLU A 410 -4.46 35.27 6.36
N ILE A 411 -4.09 36.39 7.00
CA ILE A 411 -4.82 36.91 8.15
C ILE A 411 -6.22 37.39 7.72
N LEU A 412 -6.34 38.11 6.60
CA LEU A 412 -7.64 38.57 6.08
C LEU A 412 -8.55 37.41 5.69
N ARG A 413 -8.02 36.36 5.05
CA ARG A 413 -8.77 35.14 4.73
C ARG A 413 -9.25 34.43 5.99
N SER A 414 -8.37 34.29 6.98
CA SER A 414 -8.71 33.70 8.29
C SER A 414 -9.82 34.47 9.01
N LEU A 415 -9.78 35.81 8.96
CA LEU A 415 -10.83 36.67 9.52
C LEU A 415 -12.16 36.55 8.72
N SER A 416 -12.10 36.38 7.40
CA SER A 416 -13.28 36.29 6.53
C SER A 416 -14.03 34.95 6.60
N GLY A 417 -13.36 33.86 6.98
CA GLY A 417 -13.94 32.50 7.05
C GLY A 417 -14.84 32.25 8.27
N GLY A 418 -14.87 33.17 9.23
CA GLY A 418 -15.73 33.06 10.41
C GLY A 418 -17.21 33.27 10.07
N LYS A 419 -18.06 32.28 10.31
CA LYS A 419 -19.53 32.47 10.25
C LYS A 419 -19.93 33.61 11.18
N GLY A 420 -20.40 34.72 10.59
CA GLY A 420 -20.75 35.97 11.25
C GLY A 420 -19.81 37.11 10.84
N LEU A 421 -20.27 37.98 9.95
CA LEU A 421 -19.63 39.27 9.67
C LEU A 421 -19.64 40.09 10.97
N SER A 422 -18.52 40.09 11.71
CA SER A 422 -18.33 41.08 12.77
C SER A 422 -18.25 42.46 12.13
N PRO A 423 -18.89 43.52 12.66
CA PRO A 423 -18.65 44.91 12.24
C PRO A 423 -17.16 45.33 12.29
N ASP A 424 -16.29 44.55 12.92
CA ASP A 424 -14.85 44.74 12.92
C ASP A 424 -14.18 44.42 11.57
N LEU A 425 -14.75 43.53 10.74
CA LEU A 425 -14.19 43.16 9.43
C LEU A 425 -14.23 44.31 8.42
N GLU A 426 -15.30 45.12 8.41
CA GLU A 426 -15.38 46.30 7.53
C GLU A 426 -14.32 47.34 7.90
N ARG A 427 -14.02 47.50 9.19
CA ARG A 427 -12.92 48.36 9.66
C ARG A 427 -11.56 47.81 9.23
N VAL A 428 -11.36 46.50 9.29
CA VAL A 428 -10.13 45.83 8.85
C VAL A 428 -9.87 46.04 7.34
N TYR A 429 -10.88 45.89 6.49
CA TYR A 429 -10.72 46.12 5.04
C TYR A 429 -10.47 47.59 4.67
N SER A 430 -10.75 48.53 5.58
CA SER A 430 -10.47 49.97 5.38
C SER A 430 -9.02 50.38 5.73
N LEU A 431 -8.23 49.47 6.32
CA LEU A 431 -6.84 49.76 6.74
C LEU A 431 -5.88 50.01 5.58
N SER A 432 -6.15 49.45 4.39
CA SER A 432 -5.34 49.63 3.19
C SER A 432 -6.22 49.70 1.95
N PRO A 433 -5.90 50.55 0.96
CA PRO A 433 -6.60 50.57 -0.32
C PRO A 433 -6.57 49.20 -1.02
N TYR A 434 -5.53 48.40 -0.79
CA TYR A 434 -5.39 47.07 -1.39
C TYR A 434 -6.27 46.00 -0.75
N PHE A 435 -6.81 46.24 0.45
CA PHE A 435 -7.69 45.27 1.12
C PHE A 435 -9.13 45.38 0.62
N THR A 436 -9.52 46.54 0.14
CA THR A 436 -10.90 46.82 -0.32
C THR A 436 -11.38 45.88 -1.43
N VAL A 437 -10.47 45.41 -2.29
CA VAL A 437 -10.78 44.51 -3.40
C VAL A 437 -11.04 43.06 -2.97
N LEU A 438 -10.69 42.71 -1.73
CA LEU A 438 -10.95 41.38 -1.14
C LEU A 438 -12.33 41.31 -0.47
N HIS A 439 -12.93 42.46 -0.13
CA HIS A 439 -14.21 42.49 0.54
C HIS A 439 -15.34 42.03 -0.40
N ARG A 440 -15.96 40.89 -0.07
CA ARG A 440 -17.10 40.27 -0.79
C ARG A 440 -16.82 40.08 -2.30
N ASN A 441 -15.58 39.73 -2.64
CA ASN A 441 -15.22 39.47 -4.02
C ASN A 441 -15.62 38.04 -4.43
N GLU A 442 -16.88 37.88 -4.87
CA GLU A 442 -17.42 36.57 -5.30
C GLU A 442 -16.59 35.89 -6.39
N ARG A 443 -15.83 36.65 -7.18
CA ARG A 443 -14.98 36.08 -8.25
C ARG A 443 -13.71 35.49 -7.67
N LEU A 444 -13.09 36.13 -6.67
CA LEU A 444 -11.96 35.55 -5.93
C LEU A 444 -12.38 34.42 -4.98
N ASP A 445 -13.62 34.44 -4.48
CA ASP A 445 -14.14 33.37 -3.60
C ASP A 445 -14.46 32.07 -4.35
N ARG A 446 -14.63 32.13 -5.67
CA ARG A 446 -14.78 30.94 -6.53
C ARG A 446 -13.46 30.29 -6.92
N LEU A 447 -12.34 30.98 -6.70
CA LEU A 447 -11.00 30.48 -6.97
C LEU A 447 -10.45 29.72 -5.76
N SER A 448 -9.45 28.87 -5.98
CA SER A 448 -8.74 28.25 -4.86
C SER A 448 -8.03 29.30 -4.00
N HIS A 449 -7.75 28.95 -2.75
CA HIS A 449 -7.09 29.85 -1.80
C HIS A 449 -5.76 30.41 -2.34
N ARG A 450 -4.95 29.54 -2.97
CA ARG A 450 -3.65 29.90 -3.56
C ARG A 450 -3.80 30.80 -4.77
N GLU A 451 -4.74 30.51 -5.68
CA GLU A 451 -4.99 31.36 -6.85
C GLU A 451 -5.48 32.76 -6.47
N ALA A 452 -6.39 32.85 -5.49
CA ALA A 452 -6.86 34.13 -5.02
C ALA A 452 -5.74 34.95 -4.37
N LYS A 453 -4.82 34.28 -3.65
CA LYS A 453 -3.62 34.91 -3.08
C LYS A 453 -2.71 35.47 -4.16
N VAL A 454 -2.39 34.65 -5.17
CA VAL A 454 -1.51 35.05 -6.28
C VAL A 454 -2.10 36.24 -7.03
N ARG A 455 -3.37 36.17 -7.44
CA ARG A 455 -4.03 37.27 -8.17
C ARG A 455 -4.09 38.57 -7.36
N TRP A 456 -4.31 38.46 -6.05
CA TRP A 456 -4.31 39.63 -5.18
C TRP A 456 -2.91 40.22 -4.98
N LEU A 457 -1.88 39.39 -4.84
CA LEU A 457 -0.48 39.86 -4.76
C LEU A 457 -0.01 40.51 -6.07
N GLU A 458 -0.40 39.95 -7.22
CA GLU A 458 -0.16 40.57 -8.52
C GLU A 458 -0.86 41.93 -8.63
N PHE A 459 -2.09 42.04 -8.13
CA PHE A 459 -2.80 43.32 -8.04
C PHE A 459 -2.03 44.32 -7.16
N VAL A 460 -1.63 43.93 -5.94
CA VAL A 460 -0.85 44.80 -5.04
C VAL A 460 0.44 45.27 -5.72
N LYS A 461 1.21 44.34 -6.29
CA LYS A 461 2.49 44.63 -6.95
C LYS A 461 2.31 45.65 -8.08
N VAL A 462 1.32 45.46 -8.96
CA VAL A 462 1.13 46.41 -10.06
C VAL A 462 0.70 47.79 -9.56
N MET A 463 -0.13 47.85 -8.53
CA MET A 463 -0.52 49.13 -7.94
C MET A 463 0.68 49.83 -7.29
N GLU A 464 1.55 49.11 -6.58
CA GLU A 464 2.79 49.66 -6.03
C GLU A 464 3.76 50.12 -7.13
N ASP A 465 3.93 49.34 -8.20
CA ASP A 465 4.78 49.69 -9.35
C ASP A 465 4.26 50.97 -10.04
N LEU A 466 2.94 51.10 -10.19
CA LEU A 466 2.30 52.30 -10.72
C LEU A 466 2.49 53.52 -9.82
N ASP A 467 2.31 53.36 -8.51
CA ASP A 467 2.52 54.42 -7.51
C ASP A 467 4.00 54.86 -7.49
N ALA A 468 4.94 53.94 -7.74
CA ALA A 468 6.37 54.20 -7.90
C ALA A 468 6.75 54.78 -9.29
N GLY A 469 5.79 54.91 -10.21
CA GLY A 469 5.99 55.47 -11.55
C GLY A 469 6.51 54.48 -12.60
N SER A 470 6.63 53.19 -12.26
CA SER A 470 7.03 52.11 -13.16
C SER A 470 5.81 51.58 -13.93
N ARG A 471 5.79 51.85 -15.25
CA ARG A 471 4.67 51.47 -16.13
C ARG A 471 4.98 50.28 -17.04
N ASP A 472 6.24 49.88 -17.10
CA ASP A 472 6.73 48.89 -18.07
C ASP A 472 6.36 47.48 -17.64
N GLY A 473 5.59 46.76 -18.48
CA GLY A 473 5.18 45.38 -18.23
C GLY A 473 3.93 45.24 -17.34
N CYS A 474 3.48 46.32 -16.68
CA CYS A 474 2.32 46.32 -15.78
C CYS A 474 0.99 46.07 -16.49
N PHE A 475 0.81 46.58 -17.73
CA PHE A 475 -0.46 46.45 -18.45
C PHE A 475 -0.86 45.00 -18.68
N ARG A 476 0.09 44.12 -19.00
CA ARG A 476 -0.19 42.71 -19.27
C ARG A 476 -0.74 42.01 -18.03
N ILE A 477 -0.13 42.28 -16.87
CA ILE A 477 -0.57 41.73 -15.58
C ILE A 477 -1.98 42.26 -15.26
N VAL A 478 -2.21 43.56 -15.43
CA VAL A 478 -3.52 44.18 -15.20
C VAL A 478 -4.59 43.70 -16.18
N ASP A 479 -4.25 43.40 -17.44
CA ASP A 479 -5.19 42.81 -18.39
C ASP A 479 -5.61 41.39 -17.99
N ASP A 480 -4.69 40.60 -17.47
CA ASP A 480 -4.96 39.25 -16.93
C ASP A 480 -5.81 39.29 -15.64
N LEU A 481 -5.68 40.34 -14.84
CA LEU A 481 -6.42 40.55 -13.60
C LEU A 481 -7.83 41.13 -13.80
N LYS A 482 -8.16 41.58 -15.00
CA LYS A 482 -9.41 42.32 -15.30
C LYS A 482 -10.66 41.59 -14.86
N GLU A 483 -10.77 40.30 -15.17
CA GLU A 483 -11.95 39.51 -14.77
C GLU A 483 -12.12 39.46 -13.25
N SER A 484 -11.04 39.51 -12.47
CA SER A 484 -11.11 39.47 -11.01
C SER A 484 -11.42 40.82 -10.37
N PHE A 485 -11.06 41.94 -11.03
CA PHE A 485 -11.03 43.25 -10.39
C PHE A 485 -11.71 44.41 -11.16
N GLU A 486 -12.29 44.19 -12.35
CA GLU A 486 -12.91 45.24 -13.18
C GLU A 486 -14.03 46.05 -12.50
N LYS A 487 -14.67 45.51 -11.45
CA LYS A 487 -15.74 46.19 -10.73
C LYS A 487 -15.22 47.22 -9.71
N TYR A 488 -13.91 47.29 -9.49
CA TYR A 488 -13.31 48.17 -8.50
C TYR A 488 -12.73 49.42 -9.17
N ALA A 489 -13.13 50.59 -8.68
CA ALA A 489 -12.82 51.88 -9.30
C ALA A 489 -11.29 52.15 -9.41
N ALA A 490 -10.53 51.81 -8.37
CA ALA A 490 -9.07 51.98 -8.39
C ALA A 490 -8.39 51.14 -9.49
N PHE A 491 -8.90 49.93 -9.72
CA PHE A 491 -8.40 49.04 -10.76
C PHE A 491 -8.76 49.55 -12.16
N ASP A 492 -10.00 50.00 -12.40
CA ASP A 492 -10.42 50.53 -13.71
C ASP A 492 -9.61 51.78 -14.11
N VAL A 493 -9.29 52.65 -13.15
CA VAL A 493 -8.42 53.83 -13.40
C VAL A 493 -7.01 53.39 -13.81
N ALA A 494 -6.38 52.50 -13.04
CA ALA A 494 -5.05 51.96 -13.34
C ALA A 494 -5.01 51.21 -14.68
N TYR A 495 -6.03 50.40 -14.97
CA TYR A 495 -6.18 49.67 -16.22
C TYR A 495 -6.23 50.62 -17.42
N ARG A 496 -7.03 51.71 -17.35
CA ARG A 496 -7.14 52.68 -18.45
C ARG A 496 -5.86 53.48 -18.64
N GLU A 497 -5.18 53.87 -17.57
CA GLU A 497 -3.89 54.58 -17.66
C GLU A 497 -2.84 53.69 -18.37
N LEU A 498 -2.70 52.44 -17.93
CA LEU A 498 -1.77 51.48 -18.53
C LEU A 498 -2.16 51.12 -19.96
N GLN A 499 -3.45 50.96 -20.24
CA GLN A 499 -3.94 50.72 -21.59
C GLN A 499 -3.54 51.86 -22.52
N TYR A 500 -3.70 53.11 -22.09
CA TYR A 500 -3.31 54.26 -22.89
C TYR A 500 -1.79 54.33 -23.13
N TYR A 501 -1.00 54.04 -22.09
CA TYR A 501 0.46 53.99 -22.15
C TYR A 501 0.96 52.91 -23.14
N GLU A 502 0.45 51.68 -23.03
CA GLU A 502 0.80 50.59 -23.95
C GLU A 502 0.29 50.82 -25.37
N GLN A 503 -0.90 51.39 -25.53
CA GLN A 503 -1.34 51.84 -26.86
C GLN A 503 -0.37 52.86 -27.46
N GLY A 504 0.23 53.74 -26.64
CA GLY A 504 1.29 54.66 -27.06
C GLY A 504 2.53 53.93 -27.58
N LYS A 505 3.06 52.98 -26.80
CA LYS A 505 4.22 52.15 -27.21
C LYS A 505 3.93 51.35 -28.47
N VAL A 506 2.77 50.71 -28.54
CA VAL A 506 2.34 49.96 -29.73
C VAL A 506 2.20 50.88 -30.94
N ARG A 507 1.68 52.10 -30.80
CA ARG A 507 1.64 53.08 -31.91
C ARG A 507 3.05 53.45 -32.37
N GLU A 508 3.99 53.70 -31.48
CA GLU A 508 5.39 54.01 -31.83
C GLU A 508 6.08 52.84 -32.51
N GLU A 509 5.89 51.64 -31.98
CA GLU A 509 6.48 50.42 -32.53
C GLU A 509 5.86 50.03 -33.87
N ILE A 510 4.54 50.18 -34.03
CA ILE A 510 3.88 50.03 -35.33
C ILE A 510 4.40 51.09 -36.31
N ARG A 511 4.57 52.36 -35.91
CA ARG A 511 5.17 53.39 -36.78
C ARG A 511 6.61 53.07 -37.13
N ARG A 512 7.39 52.49 -36.22
CA ARG A 512 8.77 52.05 -36.47
C ARG A 512 8.81 50.90 -37.46
N LEU A 513 7.93 49.92 -37.30
CA LEU A 513 7.82 48.76 -38.20
C LEU A 513 7.29 49.17 -39.57
N LEU A 514 6.25 50.01 -39.64
CA LEU A 514 5.77 50.66 -40.86
C LEU A 514 6.76 51.72 -41.40
N GLY A 515 7.78 52.12 -40.64
CA GLY A 515 8.81 53.05 -41.10
C GLY A 515 9.94 52.35 -41.84
N ARG A 516 10.03 51.02 -41.73
CA ARG A 516 10.99 50.21 -42.47
C ARG A 516 10.45 49.98 -43.88
N GLU A 517 11.29 50.19 -44.88
CA GLU A 517 10.96 49.75 -46.24
C GLU A 517 11.19 48.24 -46.32
N GLU A 518 10.11 47.49 -46.55
CA GLU A 518 10.21 46.05 -46.77
C GLU A 518 10.68 45.78 -48.20
N SER A 519 11.75 44.98 -48.34
CA SER A 519 12.37 44.71 -49.63
C SER A 519 11.52 43.83 -50.55
N CYS A 520 10.58 43.06 -49.99
CA CYS A 520 9.71 42.17 -50.75
C CYS A 520 8.36 41.91 -50.05
N TYR A 521 7.38 41.39 -50.81
CA TYR A 521 6.05 41.07 -50.31
C TYR A 521 6.06 40.10 -49.11
N ALA A 522 6.96 39.11 -49.11
CA ALA A 522 7.05 38.13 -48.02
C ALA A 522 7.53 38.78 -46.71
N ASP A 523 8.49 39.71 -46.80
CA ASP A 523 8.95 40.48 -45.64
C ASP A 523 7.86 41.41 -45.11
N ALA A 524 7.10 42.04 -46.01
CA ALA A 524 5.93 42.84 -45.64
C ALA A 524 4.84 41.99 -44.99
N VAL A 525 4.54 40.80 -45.49
CA VAL A 525 3.55 39.88 -44.86
C VAL A 525 4.01 39.46 -43.46
N ARG A 526 5.29 39.13 -43.27
CA ARG A 526 5.84 38.79 -41.94
C ARG A 526 5.83 39.98 -40.98
N ALA A 527 6.28 41.15 -41.44
CA ALA A 527 6.26 42.39 -40.66
C ALA A 527 4.83 42.79 -40.27
N PHE A 528 3.88 42.70 -41.20
CA PHE A 528 2.48 43.05 -40.97
C PHE A 528 1.74 42.01 -40.16
N GLY A 529 2.15 40.73 -40.19
CA GLY A 529 1.72 39.71 -39.25
C GLY A 529 2.09 40.08 -37.81
N ARG A 530 3.32 40.55 -37.58
CA ARG A 530 3.76 41.06 -36.27
C ARG A 530 2.94 42.29 -35.84
N ILE A 531 2.74 43.26 -36.73
CA ILE A 531 1.91 44.45 -36.47
C ILE A 531 0.46 44.06 -36.13
N ARG A 532 -0.15 43.13 -36.89
CA ARG A 532 -1.53 42.67 -36.66
C ARG A 532 -1.72 42.04 -35.29
N ASN A 533 -0.71 41.33 -34.78
CA ASN A 533 -0.73 40.78 -33.43
C ASN A 533 -0.62 41.87 -32.35
N MET A 534 0.17 42.92 -32.59
CA MET A 534 0.33 44.04 -31.65
C MET A 534 -0.89 44.95 -31.60
N MET A 535 -1.63 45.08 -32.70
CA MET A 535 -2.80 45.96 -32.83
C MET A 535 -3.97 45.60 -31.92
N ASN A 536 -4.00 44.42 -31.30
CA ASN A 536 -5.15 43.94 -30.52
C ASN A 536 -5.55 44.87 -29.36
N ILE A 537 -4.61 45.65 -28.82
CA ILE A 537 -4.86 46.60 -27.74
C ILE A 537 -5.35 47.97 -28.22
N LEU A 538 -5.29 48.25 -29.54
CA LEU A 538 -5.67 49.53 -30.13
C LEU A 538 -7.19 49.64 -30.38
N PRO A 539 -7.77 50.86 -30.36
CA PRO A 539 -9.15 51.10 -30.74
C PRO A 539 -9.49 50.56 -32.14
N SER A 540 -10.72 50.07 -32.34
CA SER A 540 -11.16 49.47 -33.61
C SER A 540 -11.02 50.41 -34.82
N GLY A 541 -11.24 51.71 -34.63
CA GLY A 541 -11.05 52.72 -35.68
C GLY A 541 -9.58 52.88 -36.12
N GLU A 542 -8.65 52.89 -35.17
CA GLU A 542 -7.20 52.95 -35.45
C GLU A 542 -6.70 51.66 -36.11
N ARG A 543 -7.16 50.50 -35.62
CA ARG A 543 -6.90 49.20 -36.25
C ARG A 543 -7.35 49.17 -37.70
N ALA A 544 -8.54 49.69 -38.01
CA ALA A 544 -9.03 49.77 -39.38
C ALA A 544 -8.21 50.74 -40.24
N GLY A 545 -7.59 51.77 -39.65
CA GLY A 545 -6.62 52.65 -40.31
C GLY A 545 -5.33 51.93 -40.67
N TYR A 546 -4.66 51.31 -39.69
CA TYR A 546 -3.43 50.54 -39.91
C TYR A 546 -3.65 49.32 -40.80
N CYS A 547 -4.78 48.62 -40.69
CA CYS A 547 -5.15 47.54 -41.61
C CYS A 547 -5.30 48.03 -43.04
N ARG A 548 -5.85 49.23 -43.27
CA ARG A 548 -5.91 49.85 -44.60
C ARG A 548 -4.53 50.26 -45.10
N GLU A 549 -3.72 50.89 -44.25
CA GLU A 549 -2.35 51.28 -44.63
C GLU A 549 -1.49 50.05 -44.99
N MET A 550 -1.56 48.98 -44.19
CA MET A 550 -0.89 47.73 -44.49
C MET A 550 -1.48 47.04 -45.73
N ALA A 551 -2.80 47.09 -45.93
CA ALA A 551 -3.42 46.54 -47.14
C ALA A 551 -2.99 47.31 -48.39
N ASP A 552 -2.95 48.65 -48.34
CA ASP A 552 -2.49 49.50 -49.43
C ASP A 552 -1.00 49.27 -49.73
N ARG A 553 -0.17 49.07 -48.69
CA ARG A 553 1.25 48.71 -48.86
C ARG A 553 1.43 47.30 -49.39
N LEU A 554 0.68 46.33 -48.88
CA LEU A 554 0.66 44.97 -49.44
C LEU A 554 0.15 44.97 -50.88
N ASP A 555 -0.78 45.86 -51.24
CA ASP A 555 -1.28 45.97 -52.60
C ASP A 555 -0.26 46.65 -53.53
N ARG A 556 0.58 47.56 -53.01
CA ARG A 556 1.71 48.16 -53.75
C ARG A 556 2.91 47.22 -53.89
N LEU A 557 3.19 46.43 -52.85
CA LEU A 557 4.22 45.40 -52.83
C LEU A 557 3.71 44.06 -53.41
N LYS A 558 2.40 43.97 -53.69
CA LYS A 558 1.78 42.81 -54.31
C LYS A 558 2.49 42.64 -55.64
N PRO A 559 3.09 41.49 -55.90
CA PRO A 559 3.74 41.27 -57.17
C PRO A 559 2.69 41.48 -58.27
N VAL A 560 2.95 42.43 -59.17
CA VAL A 560 2.20 42.57 -60.43
C VAL A 560 2.32 41.22 -61.14
N VAL A 561 1.21 40.71 -61.67
CA VAL A 561 1.19 39.42 -62.36
C VAL A 561 2.19 39.48 -63.52
N GLY A 562 3.34 38.83 -63.31
CA GLY A 562 4.47 38.78 -64.23
C GLY A 562 5.80 39.13 -63.54
N VAL A 563 6.44 38.11 -62.94
CA VAL A 563 7.85 38.04 -62.44
C VAL A 563 8.08 38.86 -61.15
N GLU A 564 8.53 38.37 -59.98
CA GLU A 564 9.27 37.18 -59.53
C GLU A 564 9.07 37.09 -57.99
N ILE A 565 8.41 36.08 -57.41
CA ILE A 565 8.79 35.43 -56.12
C ILE A 565 8.11 34.04 -56.03
N PRO A 566 8.60 33.02 -56.75
CA PRO A 566 8.32 31.63 -56.37
C PRO A 566 9.52 30.94 -55.70
N ILE A 567 10.75 31.44 -55.86
CA ILE A 567 11.99 30.76 -55.45
C ILE A 567 12.24 30.73 -53.91
N PRO A 568 12.30 31.86 -53.18
CA PRO A 568 12.54 31.82 -51.73
C PRO A 568 11.42 31.12 -50.96
N GLN A 569 10.17 31.30 -51.39
CA GLN A 569 9.00 30.65 -50.78
C GLN A 569 8.98 29.14 -51.04
N TYR A 570 9.53 28.70 -52.17
CA TYR A 570 9.65 27.28 -52.51
C TYR A 570 10.72 26.61 -51.66
N ARG A 571 11.90 27.24 -51.54
CA ARG A 571 12.95 26.79 -50.61
C ARG A 571 12.41 26.69 -49.18
N GLU A 572 11.73 27.72 -48.69
CA GLU A 572 11.10 27.72 -47.37
C GLU A 572 10.05 26.60 -47.23
N ALA A 573 9.18 26.40 -48.24
CA ALA A 573 8.18 25.33 -48.20
C ALA A 573 8.81 23.92 -48.16
N LEU A 574 9.93 23.72 -48.85
CA LEU A 574 10.69 22.46 -48.79
C LEU A 574 11.33 22.25 -47.42
N LEU A 575 11.96 23.29 -46.84
CA LEU A 575 12.55 23.23 -45.50
C LEU A 575 11.49 22.96 -44.42
N LEU A 576 10.31 23.57 -44.52
CA LEU A 576 9.20 23.37 -43.59
C LEU A 576 8.46 22.04 -43.78
N GLY A 577 8.79 21.26 -44.83
CA GLY A 577 8.12 19.99 -45.14
C GLY A 577 6.68 20.12 -45.67
N ILE A 578 6.28 21.28 -46.17
CA ILE A 578 4.89 21.54 -46.63
C ILE A 578 4.73 21.08 -48.08
N GLY A 579 4.57 19.77 -48.27
CA GLY A 579 4.56 19.11 -49.59
C GLY A 579 3.57 19.70 -50.60
N GLU A 580 2.33 19.99 -50.21
CA GLU A 580 1.32 20.57 -51.11
C GLU A 580 1.71 21.97 -51.60
N LYS A 581 2.23 22.81 -50.69
CA LYS A 581 2.71 24.16 -51.02
C LYS A 581 3.95 24.09 -51.90
N ALA A 582 4.88 23.18 -51.60
CA ALA A 582 6.07 22.97 -52.41
C ALA A 582 5.71 22.50 -53.83
N ALA A 583 4.80 21.53 -53.98
CA ALA A 583 4.34 21.04 -55.29
C ALA A 583 3.67 22.16 -56.11
N TRP A 584 2.77 22.92 -55.48
CA TRP A 584 2.10 24.05 -56.11
C TRP A 584 3.07 25.17 -56.52
N LEU A 585 4.09 25.44 -55.70
CA LEU A 585 5.13 26.44 -56.01
C LEU A 585 6.04 25.94 -57.14
N ARG A 586 6.41 24.65 -57.14
CA ARG A 586 7.22 24.01 -58.18
C ARG A 586 6.62 24.18 -59.57
N GLU A 587 5.30 23.97 -59.72
CA GLU A 587 4.59 24.12 -61.00
C GLU A 587 4.60 25.56 -61.55
N ARG A 588 4.91 26.55 -60.71
CA ARG A 588 4.89 27.98 -61.03
C ARG A 588 6.28 28.58 -61.19
N ILE A 589 7.33 27.83 -60.88
CA ILE A 589 8.71 28.18 -61.21
C ILE A 589 8.97 27.71 -62.64
N GLY A 590 9.03 28.64 -63.59
CA GLY A 590 9.31 28.30 -65.01
C GLY A 590 10.74 27.83 -65.28
N ASP A 591 11.67 28.08 -64.35
CA ASP A 591 13.08 27.72 -64.47
C ASP A 591 13.39 26.39 -63.73
N ASN A 592 13.44 25.30 -64.50
CA ASN A 592 13.74 23.97 -63.98
C ASN A 592 15.17 23.84 -63.42
N ALA A 593 16.13 24.67 -63.86
CA ALA A 593 17.50 24.61 -63.36
C ALA A 593 17.57 25.15 -61.92
N VAL A 594 16.88 26.26 -61.65
CA VAL A 594 16.79 26.83 -60.30
C VAL A 594 16.01 25.92 -59.35
N VAL A 595 14.93 25.28 -59.81
CA VAL A 595 14.22 24.25 -59.02
C VAL A 595 15.19 23.13 -58.65
N ALA A 596 15.92 22.58 -59.63
CA ALA A 596 16.86 21.50 -59.40
C ALA A 596 18.00 21.90 -58.44
N GLU A 597 18.50 23.13 -58.51
CA GLU A 597 19.51 23.65 -57.60
C GLU A 597 19.00 23.73 -56.16
N ILE A 598 17.80 24.29 -55.94
CA ILE A 598 17.18 24.38 -54.60
C ILE A 598 16.88 22.98 -54.05
N GLU A 599 16.34 22.09 -54.88
CA GLU A 599 16.07 20.71 -54.46
C GLU A 599 17.36 19.97 -54.12
N ALA A 600 18.45 20.16 -54.89
CA ALA A 600 19.74 19.58 -54.58
C ALA A 600 20.35 20.14 -53.29
N GLU A 601 20.23 21.44 -53.04
CA GLU A 601 20.65 22.08 -51.79
C GLU A 601 19.90 21.51 -50.58
N VAL A 602 18.57 21.48 -50.63
CA VAL A 602 17.75 20.96 -49.53
C VAL A 602 17.97 19.45 -49.36
N GLN A 603 18.07 18.68 -50.45
CA GLN A 603 18.38 17.25 -50.37
C GLN A 603 19.76 16.99 -49.76
N ALA A 604 20.77 17.78 -50.10
CA ALA A 604 22.10 17.65 -49.51
C ALA A 604 22.08 17.94 -48.00
N LEU A 605 21.33 18.94 -47.57
CA LEU A 605 21.14 19.27 -46.15
C LEU A 605 20.34 18.18 -45.41
N PHE A 606 19.29 17.63 -46.03
CA PHE A 606 18.38 16.66 -45.41
C PHE A 606 18.84 15.20 -45.55
N ARG A 607 19.99 14.99 -46.20
CA ARG A 607 20.57 13.67 -46.39
C ARG A 607 21.05 13.08 -45.07
N ILE A 608 20.76 11.79 -44.91
CA ILE A 608 21.23 10.97 -43.80
C ILE A 608 21.91 9.76 -44.43
N ASP A 609 23.17 9.53 -44.10
CA ASP A 609 23.89 8.34 -44.57
C ASP A 609 23.57 7.17 -43.62
N ALA A 610 22.82 6.20 -44.12
CA ALA A 610 22.38 5.03 -43.37
C ALA A 610 23.25 3.81 -43.66
N HIS A 611 23.69 3.11 -42.61
CA HIS A 611 24.52 1.91 -42.67
C HIS A 611 23.88 0.82 -41.80
N PRO A 612 23.54 -0.35 -42.35
CA PRO A 612 22.96 -1.44 -41.55
C PRO A 612 24.01 -2.00 -40.58
N LEU A 613 23.57 -2.31 -39.36
CA LEU A 613 24.35 -3.04 -38.37
C LEU A 613 23.78 -4.46 -38.22
N THR A 614 24.67 -5.43 -38.02
CA THR A 614 24.27 -6.79 -37.70
C THR A 614 23.87 -6.85 -36.23
N LEU A 615 22.60 -7.10 -35.97
CA LEU A 615 22.07 -7.27 -34.62
C LEU A 615 22.15 -8.74 -34.20
N VAL A 616 22.85 -9.03 -33.11
CA VAL A 616 23.03 -10.40 -32.59
C VAL A 616 22.46 -10.50 -31.19
N LEU A 617 21.41 -11.30 -31.02
CA LEU A 617 20.93 -11.71 -29.69
C LEU A 617 21.75 -12.90 -29.19
N SER A 618 22.34 -12.80 -28.00
CA SER A 618 23.12 -13.87 -27.38
C SER A 618 22.79 -13.99 -25.89
N GLU A 619 22.37 -15.18 -25.48
CA GLU A 619 22.12 -15.50 -24.06
C GLU A 619 23.43 -15.74 -23.28
N GLU A 620 24.50 -16.14 -23.98
CA GLU A 620 25.81 -16.46 -23.39
C GLU A 620 26.71 -15.23 -23.18
N LEU A 621 26.24 -14.03 -23.55
CA LEU A 621 27.01 -12.79 -23.41
C LEU A 621 27.28 -12.49 -21.92
N PRO A 622 28.55 -12.41 -21.49
CA PRO A 622 28.87 -12.15 -20.09
C PRO A 622 28.49 -10.72 -19.69
N LEU A 623 27.79 -10.58 -18.57
CA LEU A 623 27.40 -9.27 -18.03
C LEU A 623 28.57 -8.58 -17.35
N ASP A 624 29.11 -7.56 -18.00
CA ASP A 624 30.08 -6.62 -17.42
C ASP A 624 29.44 -5.23 -17.31
N LEU A 625 28.81 -4.97 -16.18
CA LEU A 625 28.16 -3.70 -15.86
C LEU A 625 29.09 -2.70 -15.15
N ALA A 626 30.32 -3.11 -14.84
CA ALA A 626 31.34 -2.28 -14.20
C ALA A 626 32.27 -1.60 -15.21
N GLY A 627 32.42 -2.16 -16.42
CA GLY A 627 33.28 -1.63 -17.47
C GLY A 627 32.80 -0.30 -18.07
N GLU A 628 33.73 0.64 -18.24
CA GLU A 628 33.47 1.98 -18.84
C GLU A 628 33.62 2.02 -20.37
N LYS A 629 33.99 0.91 -21.02
CA LYS A 629 34.27 0.93 -22.48
C LYS A 629 32.99 1.01 -23.31
N GLY A 630 32.91 2.07 -24.12
CA GLY A 630 32.06 2.18 -25.32
C GLY A 630 30.62 2.64 -25.09
N ALA A 631 30.37 3.54 -24.15
CA ALA A 631 29.02 3.93 -23.75
C ALA A 631 28.22 4.58 -24.90
N LEU A 632 27.35 3.80 -25.54
CA LEU A 632 26.25 4.33 -26.30
C LEU A 632 25.34 5.08 -25.34
N THR A 633 24.98 6.32 -25.65
CA THR A 633 24.08 7.10 -24.81
C THR A 633 22.67 6.95 -25.34
N VAL A 634 21.73 6.47 -24.51
CA VAL A 634 20.32 6.41 -24.90
C VAL A 634 19.79 7.83 -25.09
N MET A 635 19.31 8.13 -26.31
CA MET A 635 18.64 9.40 -26.62
C MET A 635 17.15 9.33 -26.32
N GLY A 636 16.54 8.16 -26.51
CA GLY A 636 15.15 7.91 -26.17
C GLY A 636 14.64 6.60 -26.75
N SER A 637 13.42 6.22 -26.37
CA SER A 637 12.81 4.94 -26.71
C SER A 637 11.31 5.06 -26.85
N ASN A 638 10.71 4.22 -27.69
CA ASN A 638 9.27 3.96 -27.72
C ASN A 638 9.01 2.44 -27.56
N THR A 639 7.80 1.99 -27.86
CA THR A 639 7.39 0.59 -27.67
C THR A 639 8.09 -0.38 -28.63
N ARG A 640 8.63 0.13 -29.74
CA ARG A 640 9.20 -0.64 -30.85
C ARG A 640 10.69 -0.35 -31.06
N GLN A 641 11.11 0.89 -30.84
CA GLN A 641 12.38 1.43 -31.30
C GLN A 641 13.15 2.07 -30.15
N VAL A 642 14.48 1.95 -30.20
CA VAL A 642 15.39 2.67 -29.30
C VAL A 642 16.43 3.41 -30.11
N LEU A 643 16.63 4.68 -29.75
CA LEU A 643 17.57 5.59 -30.39
C LEU A 643 18.76 5.82 -29.46
N LEU A 644 19.96 5.57 -29.98
CA LEU A 644 21.22 5.62 -29.26
C LEU A 644 22.17 6.59 -29.95
N ARG A 645 22.99 7.28 -29.17
CA ARG A 645 24.04 8.17 -29.66
C ARG A 645 25.39 7.46 -29.55
N GLU A 646 26.08 7.31 -30.68
CA GLU A 646 27.47 6.85 -30.71
C GLU A 646 28.44 8.02 -30.56
N ASN A 647 28.17 9.14 -31.25
CA ASN A 647 28.98 10.36 -31.19
C ASN A 647 28.13 11.59 -31.56
N ALA A 648 28.78 12.74 -31.74
CA ALA A 648 28.07 14.01 -32.02
C ALA A 648 27.21 13.95 -33.30
N GLU A 649 27.63 13.22 -34.33
CA GLU A 649 27.00 13.24 -35.67
C GLU A 649 26.43 11.88 -36.07
N THR A 650 26.42 10.91 -35.15
CA THR A 650 26.04 9.52 -35.45
C THR A 650 25.12 8.96 -34.39
N ILE A 651 23.98 8.47 -34.84
CA ILE A 651 22.98 7.80 -34.02
C ILE A 651 22.75 6.37 -34.52
N ILE A 652 22.30 5.50 -33.64
CA ILE A 652 21.93 4.12 -33.95
C ILE A 652 20.46 3.94 -33.57
N LEU A 653 19.66 3.42 -34.48
CA LEU A 653 18.29 3.01 -34.25
C LEU A 653 18.25 1.49 -34.19
N ILE A 654 17.70 0.95 -33.11
CA ILE A 654 17.37 -0.46 -32.99
C ILE A 654 15.85 -0.59 -33.07
N ASP A 655 15.36 -1.39 -34.01
CA ASP A 655 13.94 -1.73 -34.16
C ASP A 655 13.71 -3.16 -33.68
N PHE A 656 13.10 -3.30 -32.50
CA PHE A 656 12.86 -4.60 -31.87
C PHE A 656 11.70 -5.37 -32.52
N ALA A 657 10.78 -4.70 -33.23
CA ALA A 657 9.73 -5.42 -33.96
C ALA A 657 10.27 -6.04 -35.26
N ARG A 658 11.17 -5.33 -35.96
CA ARG A 658 11.84 -5.83 -37.17
C ARG A 658 13.11 -6.63 -36.86
N MET A 659 13.59 -6.58 -35.62
CA MET A 659 14.87 -7.14 -35.20
C MET A 659 16.04 -6.64 -36.06
N SER A 660 16.07 -5.33 -36.32
CA SER A 660 17.09 -4.67 -37.15
C SER A 660 17.79 -3.54 -36.41
N ALA A 661 19.00 -3.20 -36.84
CA ALA A 661 19.76 -2.07 -36.32
C ALA A 661 20.34 -1.27 -37.49
N MET A 662 20.19 0.06 -37.44
CA MET A 662 20.66 0.98 -38.47
C MET A 662 21.47 2.10 -37.82
N LYS A 663 22.62 2.40 -38.42
CA LYS A 663 23.48 3.51 -38.06
C LYS A 663 23.22 4.67 -39.01
N PHE A 664 22.93 5.84 -38.48
CA PHE A 664 22.63 7.04 -39.24
C PHE A 664 23.67 8.11 -38.95
N HIS A 665 24.26 8.66 -40.01
CA HIS A 665 25.23 9.75 -39.93
C HIS A 665 24.68 11.01 -40.60
N SER A 666 24.76 12.15 -39.91
CA SER A 666 24.43 13.46 -40.46
C SER A 666 25.01 14.59 -39.62
N ILE A 667 25.39 15.68 -40.28
CA ILE A 667 25.85 16.92 -39.63
C ILE A 667 24.78 17.53 -38.72
N LEU A 668 23.50 17.31 -39.02
CA LEU A 668 22.39 17.86 -38.25
C LEU A 668 22.16 17.13 -36.92
N PHE A 669 22.78 15.98 -36.67
CA PHE A 669 22.65 15.26 -35.39
C PHE A 669 23.46 15.86 -34.23
N ARG A 670 24.32 16.85 -34.54
CA ARG A 670 25.12 17.57 -33.54
C ARG A 670 24.18 18.26 -32.54
N GLU A 671 24.34 17.94 -31.26
CA GLU A 671 23.59 18.54 -30.13
C GLU A 671 22.05 18.39 -30.16
N LEU A 672 21.52 17.47 -30.97
CA LEU A 672 20.09 17.16 -30.94
C LEU A 672 19.66 16.40 -29.68
N GLU A 673 18.51 16.79 -29.15
CA GLU A 673 17.74 16.02 -28.18
C GLU A 673 16.44 15.51 -28.83
N LEU A 674 16.05 14.28 -28.49
CA LEU A 674 14.78 13.72 -28.95
C LEU A 674 13.62 14.35 -28.17
N CYS A 675 12.66 14.93 -28.88
CA CYS A 675 11.44 15.47 -28.28
C CYS A 675 10.26 14.49 -28.33
N ASP A 676 10.07 13.84 -29.49
CA ASP A 676 8.91 12.99 -29.73
C ASP A 676 9.22 11.93 -30.79
N SER A 677 8.48 10.82 -30.76
CA SER A 677 8.55 9.79 -31.79
C SER A 677 7.19 9.16 -32.05
N LEU A 678 6.90 8.87 -33.31
CA LEU A 678 5.68 8.21 -33.77
C LEU A 678 6.07 6.86 -34.40
N PRO A 679 5.96 5.74 -33.66
CA PRO A 679 6.47 4.44 -34.09
C PRO A 679 5.76 3.88 -35.33
N ASP A 680 4.50 4.25 -35.56
CA ASP A 680 3.71 3.78 -36.72
C ASP A 680 4.18 4.40 -38.04
N SER A 681 4.83 5.57 -37.99
CA SER A 681 5.29 6.33 -39.16
C SER A 681 6.81 6.48 -39.22
N ASP A 682 7.54 5.75 -38.38
CA ASP A 682 9.00 5.82 -38.21
C ASP A 682 9.50 7.28 -38.13
N SER A 683 8.68 8.18 -37.56
CA SER A 683 8.93 9.62 -37.52
C SER A 683 9.49 10.05 -36.17
N PHE A 684 10.48 10.92 -36.19
CA PHE A 684 11.16 11.43 -35.00
C PHE A 684 11.23 12.96 -35.06
N LEU A 685 11.01 13.62 -33.92
CA LEU A 685 11.16 15.06 -33.75
C LEU A 685 12.31 15.31 -32.78
N PHE A 686 13.23 16.17 -33.21
CA PHE A 686 14.37 16.61 -32.43
C PHE A 686 14.32 18.12 -32.21
N ILE A 687 14.96 18.57 -31.14
CA ILE A 687 15.31 19.96 -30.90
C ILE A 687 16.82 20.10 -30.80
N ASP A 688 17.38 21.10 -31.49
CA ASP A 688 18.76 21.52 -31.31
C ASP A 688 18.81 22.59 -30.21
N ARG A 689 19.42 22.26 -29.06
CA ARG A 689 19.60 23.22 -27.96
C ARG A 689 20.84 24.11 -28.13
N GLY A 690 21.71 23.81 -29.08
CA GLY A 690 22.93 24.56 -29.37
C GLY A 690 22.73 25.71 -30.36
N SER A 691 21.76 25.59 -31.28
CA SER A 691 21.45 26.62 -32.29
C SER A 691 19.96 27.01 -32.34
N GLU A 692 19.66 28.23 -31.87
CA GLU A 692 18.39 28.96 -32.08
C GLU A 692 17.07 28.16 -31.87
N ASP A 693 17.09 27.14 -31.01
CA ASP A 693 15.94 26.26 -30.73
C ASP A 693 15.29 25.69 -32.01
N LEU A 694 16.13 25.19 -32.91
CA LEU A 694 15.74 24.61 -34.18
C LEU A 694 15.04 23.25 -33.98
N MET A 695 13.84 23.11 -34.53
CA MET A 695 13.12 21.83 -34.57
C MET A 695 13.38 21.10 -35.87
N ILE A 696 13.70 19.81 -35.77
CA ILE A 696 14.03 18.97 -36.91
C ILE A 696 13.19 17.70 -36.86
N ARG A 697 12.39 17.49 -37.91
CA ARG A 697 11.62 16.26 -38.11
C ARG A 697 12.36 15.34 -39.07
N SER A 698 12.37 14.04 -38.78
CA SER A 698 12.97 13.02 -39.64
C SER A 698 12.09 11.79 -39.77
N ARG A 699 12.37 10.97 -40.79
CA ARG A 699 11.96 9.58 -40.88
C ARG A 699 13.20 8.69 -40.89
N LEU A 700 13.25 7.76 -39.96
CA LEU A 700 14.41 6.88 -39.74
C LEU A 700 13.96 5.42 -39.70
N SER A 701 14.32 4.67 -40.72
CA SER A 701 14.10 3.23 -40.83
C SER A 701 15.16 2.60 -41.75
N ASP A 702 15.06 1.30 -41.95
CA ASP A 702 15.82 0.55 -42.96
C ASP A 702 15.44 0.92 -44.42
N THR A 703 14.30 1.58 -44.64
CA THR A 703 13.76 1.88 -45.98
C THR A 703 13.66 3.37 -46.31
N ASP A 704 13.54 4.24 -45.30
CA ASP A 704 13.46 5.70 -45.43
C ASP A 704 14.37 6.33 -44.36
N SER A 705 15.32 7.15 -44.80
CA SER A 705 16.32 7.80 -43.94
C SER A 705 16.61 9.21 -44.45
N ARG A 706 15.84 10.17 -43.92
CA ARG A 706 15.97 11.59 -44.28
C ARG A 706 15.35 12.49 -43.24
N PHE A 707 15.77 13.74 -43.24
CA PHE A 707 15.01 14.81 -42.62
C PHE A 707 13.81 15.19 -43.52
N THR A 708 12.70 15.56 -42.88
CA THR A 708 11.45 15.90 -43.57
C THR A 708 11.00 17.33 -43.30
N ALA A 709 11.43 17.94 -42.19
CA ALA A 709 11.18 19.35 -41.90
C ALA A 709 12.25 19.91 -40.96
N MET A 710 12.52 21.21 -41.07
CA MET A 710 13.44 21.97 -40.23
C MET A 710 12.93 23.40 -40.08
N PHE A 711 12.73 23.87 -38.85
CA PHE A 711 12.18 25.21 -38.58
C PHE A 711 12.55 25.75 -37.18
N PRO A 712 12.75 27.07 -37.03
CA PRO A 712 13.04 27.69 -35.74
C PRO A 712 11.78 27.76 -34.86
N ALA A 713 11.78 27.13 -33.67
CA ALA A 713 10.58 27.05 -32.85
C ALA A 713 10.10 28.42 -32.35
N PHE A 714 10.99 29.28 -31.85
CA PHE A 714 10.59 30.57 -31.27
C PHE A 714 9.96 31.50 -32.31
N GLU A 715 10.52 31.55 -33.51
CA GLU A 715 9.97 32.37 -34.59
C GLU A 715 8.65 31.79 -35.11
N THR A 716 8.62 30.47 -35.34
CA THR A 716 7.47 29.78 -35.93
C THR A 716 6.24 29.81 -35.02
N PHE A 717 6.43 29.62 -33.71
CA PHE A 717 5.35 29.65 -32.72
C PHE A 717 5.14 31.02 -32.06
N THR A 718 5.94 32.02 -32.45
CA THR A 718 5.90 33.39 -31.91
C THR A 718 6.03 33.41 -30.38
N LEU A 719 7.03 32.70 -29.86
CA LEU A 719 7.34 32.62 -28.43
C LEU A 719 8.10 33.87 -27.97
N HIS A 720 8.02 34.18 -26.68
CA HIS A 720 8.79 35.28 -26.09
C HIS A 720 10.20 34.84 -25.72
N ALA A 721 11.15 35.77 -25.65
CA ALA A 721 12.54 35.46 -25.30
C ALA A 721 12.75 34.78 -23.93
N ASN A 722 11.80 34.93 -23.00
CA ASN A 722 11.83 34.30 -21.67
C ASN A 722 10.96 33.03 -21.59
N ASP A 723 10.34 32.62 -22.69
CA ASP A 723 9.56 31.40 -22.74
C ASP A 723 10.54 30.19 -22.81
N GLU A 724 10.19 29.10 -22.15
CA GLU A 724 10.92 27.84 -22.15
C GLU A 724 10.01 26.74 -22.70
N ILE A 725 10.53 25.96 -23.65
CA ILE A 725 9.81 24.82 -24.23
C ILE A 725 9.96 23.63 -23.28
N LEU A 726 8.86 23.25 -22.62
CA LEU A 726 8.81 22.10 -21.72
C LEU A 726 8.58 20.79 -22.47
N GLY A 727 7.91 20.84 -23.63
CA GLY A 727 7.64 19.66 -24.44
C GLY A 727 7.16 20.02 -25.84
N ALA A 728 7.54 19.22 -26.82
CA ALA A 728 7.21 19.39 -28.23
C ALA A 728 6.83 18.05 -28.85
N PHE A 729 5.69 17.99 -29.53
CA PHE A 729 5.11 16.75 -30.02
C PHE A 729 4.54 16.91 -31.44
N MET A 730 4.69 15.89 -32.28
CA MET A 730 4.10 15.85 -33.63
C MET A 730 2.64 15.39 -33.58
N SER A 731 1.78 15.84 -34.49
CA SER A 731 0.48 15.16 -34.63
C SER A 731 0.66 13.80 -35.29
N SER A 732 -0.03 12.81 -34.73
CA SER A 732 -0.16 11.49 -35.32
C SER A 732 -1.00 11.44 -36.60
N THR A 733 -1.87 12.44 -36.80
CA THR A 733 -2.83 12.46 -37.91
C THR A 733 -2.46 13.43 -39.02
N LYS A 734 -1.54 14.38 -38.75
CA LYS A 734 -1.16 15.43 -39.69
C LYS A 734 0.34 15.68 -39.66
N ASP A 735 0.98 15.57 -40.82
CA ASP A 735 2.44 15.68 -40.95
C ASP A 735 3.00 17.08 -40.63
N CYS A 736 2.21 18.14 -40.78
CA CYS A 736 2.66 19.51 -40.56
C CYS A 736 2.07 20.15 -39.30
N GLU A 737 1.50 19.36 -38.39
CA GLU A 737 0.89 19.85 -37.15
C GLU A 737 1.72 19.44 -35.93
N TYR A 738 1.92 20.38 -35.02
CA TYR A 738 2.77 20.24 -33.85
C TYR A 738 2.05 20.80 -32.61
N TYR A 739 2.36 20.19 -31.47
CA TYR A 739 1.92 20.59 -30.14
C TYR A 739 3.13 21.06 -29.35
N LEU A 740 3.02 22.23 -28.72
CA LEU A 740 4.09 22.83 -27.93
C LEU A 740 3.56 23.22 -26.55
N PHE A 741 4.30 22.85 -25.52
CA PHE A 741 4.01 23.17 -24.13
C PHE A 741 5.11 24.09 -23.61
N VAL A 742 4.71 25.29 -23.19
CA VAL A 742 5.63 26.40 -22.95
C VAL A 742 5.38 27.00 -21.58
N SER A 743 6.44 27.20 -20.81
CA SER A 743 6.41 27.92 -19.52
C SER A 743 7.21 29.22 -19.58
N ASP A 744 7.06 30.09 -18.59
CA ASP A 744 7.90 31.27 -18.41
C ASP A 744 9.05 30.92 -17.45
N ARG A 745 10.29 31.15 -17.88
CA ARG A 745 11.51 30.79 -17.14
C ARG A 745 11.61 31.41 -15.74
N PHE A 746 10.92 32.52 -15.52
CA PHE A 746 10.90 33.24 -14.24
C PHE A 746 9.57 33.07 -13.49
N GLU A 747 8.70 32.16 -13.96
CA GLU A 747 7.39 31.88 -13.40
C GLU A 747 6.48 33.11 -13.30
N LEU A 748 6.75 34.16 -14.09
CA LEU A 748 5.98 35.40 -14.09
C LEU A 748 4.66 35.27 -14.87
N ARG A 749 4.42 34.14 -15.54
CA ARG A 749 3.25 33.88 -16.37
C ARG A 749 2.80 32.43 -16.27
N ALA A 750 1.50 32.23 -16.44
CA ALA A 750 0.90 30.92 -16.63
C ALA A 750 1.44 30.23 -17.90
N ALA A 751 1.60 28.91 -17.83
CA ALA A 751 2.07 28.10 -18.95
C ALA A 751 1.03 28.06 -20.08
N LYS A 752 1.50 27.77 -21.29
CA LYS A 752 0.69 27.78 -22.51
C LYS A 752 0.82 26.46 -23.24
N CYS A 753 -0.32 25.91 -23.64
CA CYS A 753 -0.39 24.82 -24.59
C CYS A 753 -0.73 25.41 -25.97
N ILE A 754 0.10 25.14 -26.96
CA ILE A 754 -0.01 25.71 -28.30
C ILE A 754 -0.14 24.57 -29.30
N LYS A 755 -1.19 24.62 -30.12
CA LYS A 755 -1.34 23.76 -31.30
C LYS A 755 -1.16 24.61 -32.55
N LEU A 756 -0.23 24.22 -33.43
CA LEU A 756 0.07 24.92 -34.67
C LEU A 756 0.19 23.93 -35.83
N GLY A 757 -0.49 24.21 -36.94
CA GLY A 757 -0.14 23.66 -38.23
C GLY A 757 0.75 24.63 -39.00
N LEU A 758 1.77 24.12 -39.69
CA LEU A 758 2.66 24.93 -40.53
C LEU A 758 2.01 25.35 -41.87
N ASP A 759 0.75 24.98 -42.12
CA ASP A 759 0.00 25.44 -43.29
C ASP A 759 -0.52 26.89 -43.12
N GLN A 760 -0.81 27.57 -44.23
CA GLN A 760 -1.21 28.99 -44.24
C GLN A 760 -2.58 29.28 -43.60
N ASN A 761 -3.36 28.25 -43.25
CA ASN A 761 -4.73 28.39 -42.75
C ASN A 761 -4.91 27.91 -41.29
N SER A 762 -3.85 27.39 -40.68
CA SER A 762 -3.90 26.84 -39.33
C SER A 762 -4.05 27.94 -38.28
N ARG A 763 -5.12 27.85 -37.50
CA ARG A 763 -5.34 28.71 -36.34
C ARG A 763 -4.50 28.22 -35.18
N ILE A 764 -3.68 29.11 -34.62
CA ILE A 764 -3.01 28.86 -33.34
C ILE A 764 -4.09 28.72 -32.27
N THR A 765 -4.22 27.53 -31.69
CA THR A 765 -5.08 27.32 -30.53
C THR A 765 -4.22 27.41 -29.29
N LYS A 766 -4.55 28.36 -28.41
CA LYS A 766 -3.87 28.56 -27.12
C LYS A 766 -4.81 28.17 -26.00
N SER A 767 -4.38 27.25 -25.14
CA SER A 767 -5.00 27.03 -23.84
C SER A 767 -4.04 27.53 -22.76
N ARG A 768 -4.55 28.30 -21.79
CA ARG A 768 -3.78 28.68 -20.60
C ARG A 768 -3.87 27.51 -19.62
N SER A 769 -2.71 27.01 -19.22
CA SER A 769 -2.58 26.04 -18.14
C SER A 769 -1.79 26.69 -17.00
N GLU A 770 -1.94 26.17 -15.79
CA GLU A 770 -1.20 26.61 -14.60
C GLU A 770 0.32 26.34 -14.76
N TYR A 771 1.08 26.40 -13.67
CA TYR A 771 2.47 25.95 -13.68
C TYR A 771 2.56 24.51 -14.18
N ILE A 772 3.28 24.27 -15.28
CA ILE A 772 3.56 22.93 -15.82
C ILE A 772 4.96 22.55 -15.34
N SER A 773 5.07 21.44 -14.61
CA SER A 773 6.33 20.87 -14.12
C SER A 773 6.88 19.78 -15.05
N SER A 774 6.01 19.09 -15.78
CA SER A 774 6.39 18.03 -16.72
C SER A 774 5.30 17.78 -17.77
N VAL A 775 5.69 17.20 -18.91
CA VAL A 775 4.77 16.83 -20.00
C VAL A 775 5.12 15.45 -20.53
N GLU A 776 4.12 14.58 -20.68
CA GLU A 776 4.29 13.24 -21.24
C GLU A 776 3.23 12.94 -22.33
N ARG A 777 3.65 12.30 -23.42
CA ARG A 777 2.70 11.76 -24.41
C ARG A 777 2.11 10.45 -23.88
N ILE A 778 0.80 10.41 -23.78
CA ILE A 778 0.07 9.22 -23.33
C ILE A 778 -0.32 8.34 -24.52
N GLY A 779 -0.60 8.96 -25.66
CA GLY A 779 -1.06 8.27 -26.86
C GLY A 779 -0.67 8.98 -28.13
N SER A 780 -0.39 8.17 -29.15
CA SER A 780 -0.17 8.60 -30.54
C SER A 780 -1.34 8.25 -31.44
N ASN A 781 -2.42 7.62 -30.97
CA ASN A 781 -3.60 7.36 -31.81
C ASN A 781 -4.86 7.11 -30.94
N PRO A 782 -5.65 8.15 -30.60
CA PRO A 782 -5.44 9.57 -30.93
C PRO A 782 -4.34 10.24 -30.07
N ASP A 783 -3.88 11.42 -30.50
CA ASP A 783 -2.96 12.26 -29.70
C ASP A 783 -3.55 12.59 -28.32
N GLY A 784 -2.76 12.38 -27.27
CA GLY A 784 -3.11 12.71 -25.88
C GLY A 784 -1.88 12.96 -25.02
N PHE A 785 -2.00 13.91 -24.10
CA PHE A 785 -0.90 14.45 -23.29
C PHE A 785 -1.27 14.52 -21.81
N LEU A 786 -0.31 14.19 -20.95
CA LEU A 786 -0.37 14.37 -19.50
C LEU A 786 0.50 15.57 -19.13
N LEU A 787 0.01 16.42 -18.24
CA LEU A 787 0.75 17.53 -17.67
C LEU A 787 0.82 17.39 -16.16
N GLY A 788 2.04 17.32 -15.63
CA GLY A 788 2.27 17.54 -14.22
C GLY A 788 2.11 19.02 -13.92
N THR A 789 1.24 19.37 -12.98
CA THR A 789 1.03 20.73 -12.49
C THR A 789 1.33 20.82 -11.00
N SER A 790 1.32 22.04 -10.47
CA SER A 790 1.47 22.25 -9.02
C SER A 790 0.29 21.74 -8.17
N TYR A 791 -0.77 21.21 -8.79
CA TYR A 791 -2.00 20.74 -8.13
C TYR A 791 -2.39 19.31 -8.54
N GLY A 792 -1.45 18.57 -9.12
CA GLY A 792 -1.64 17.20 -9.62
C GLY A 792 -1.45 17.07 -11.12
N GLU A 793 -2.12 16.10 -11.72
CA GLU A 793 -1.92 15.72 -13.13
C GLU A 793 -3.15 16.08 -13.97
N ALA A 794 -2.93 16.75 -15.11
CA ALA A 794 -3.97 17.23 -16.03
C ALA A 794 -3.85 16.61 -17.43
N PHE A 795 -4.98 16.18 -17.99
CA PHE A 795 -5.02 15.55 -19.31
C PHE A 795 -5.50 16.50 -20.42
N PHE A 796 -4.84 16.42 -21.57
CA PHE A 796 -5.19 17.12 -22.79
C PHE A 796 -5.35 16.13 -23.94
N ASN A 797 -6.48 16.23 -24.65
CA ASN A 797 -6.67 15.49 -25.90
C ASN A 797 -6.05 16.22 -27.11
N HIS A 798 -6.13 15.61 -28.29
CA HIS A 798 -5.67 16.17 -29.58
C HIS A 798 -6.17 17.59 -29.92
N ASN A 799 -7.22 18.09 -29.27
CA ASN A 799 -7.74 19.46 -29.44
C ASN A 799 -7.28 20.43 -28.34
N LEU A 800 -6.38 19.97 -27.47
CA LEU A 800 -6.00 20.66 -26.24
C LEU A 800 -7.20 20.97 -25.33
N ALA A 801 -8.27 20.17 -25.42
CA ALA A 801 -9.40 20.31 -24.51
C ALA A 801 -9.05 19.64 -23.18
N TYR A 802 -9.21 20.40 -22.12
CA TYR A 802 -8.98 19.98 -20.75
C TYR A 802 -9.95 18.88 -20.34
N GLN A 803 -9.43 17.77 -19.81
CA GLN A 803 -10.24 16.72 -19.21
C GLN A 803 -9.64 16.30 -17.87
N ARG A 804 -10.31 16.66 -16.77
CA ARG A 804 -10.14 16.08 -15.42
C ARG A 804 -8.74 16.28 -14.78
N CYS A 805 -8.71 16.79 -13.55
CA CYS A 805 -7.51 16.80 -12.70
C CYS A 805 -7.58 15.65 -11.70
N LEU A 806 -6.46 14.97 -11.45
CA LEU A 806 -6.28 14.24 -10.18
C LEU A 806 -5.88 15.25 -9.12
N THR A 807 -6.73 15.43 -8.10
CA THR A 807 -6.56 16.44 -7.03
C THR A 807 -5.58 16.03 -5.93
N ASP A 808 -4.73 15.03 -6.17
CA ASP A 808 -3.71 14.64 -5.19
C ASP A 808 -2.41 15.35 -5.54
N ASP A 809 -1.99 16.27 -4.66
CA ASP A 809 -0.77 17.08 -4.77
C ASP A 809 0.52 16.20 -4.77
N GLU A 810 0.39 14.88 -4.65
CA GLU A 810 1.50 13.92 -4.50
C GLU A 810 1.45 12.74 -5.47
N ALA A 811 0.76 12.85 -6.61
CA ALA A 811 0.84 11.84 -7.67
C ALA A 811 2.02 12.12 -8.62
N GLN A 812 2.81 11.09 -8.94
CA GLN A 812 3.86 11.16 -9.98
C GLN A 812 3.62 10.08 -11.02
N VAL A 813 3.63 10.44 -12.29
CA VAL A 813 3.59 9.48 -13.40
C VAL A 813 4.92 8.72 -13.43
N MET A 814 4.85 7.39 -13.31
CA MET A 814 6.02 6.52 -13.40
C MET A 814 6.26 6.07 -14.84
N ALA A 815 5.18 5.82 -15.57
CA ALA A 815 5.22 5.26 -16.90
C ALA A 815 3.84 5.28 -17.56
N THR A 816 3.82 5.42 -18.89
CA THR A 816 2.62 5.19 -19.70
C THR A 816 2.81 4.01 -20.65
N ASN A 817 1.85 3.09 -20.68
CA ASN A 817 1.78 2.02 -21.67
C ASN A 817 0.87 2.42 -22.83
N ALA A 818 1.48 2.72 -23.97
CA ALA A 818 0.77 3.14 -25.18
C ALA A 818 -0.05 2.00 -25.83
N VAL A 819 0.25 0.73 -25.53
CA VAL A 819 -0.41 -0.43 -26.15
C VAL A 819 -1.79 -0.70 -25.54
N ASP A 820 -1.89 -0.67 -24.21
CA ASP A 820 -3.14 -0.91 -23.48
C ASP A 820 -3.79 0.37 -22.93
N GLY A 821 -3.12 1.52 -23.07
CA GLY A 821 -3.58 2.82 -22.58
C GLY A 821 -3.53 2.97 -21.07
N ARG A 822 -2.75 2.15 -20.36
CA ARG A 822 -2.59 2.25 -18.91
C ARG A 822 -1.54 3.30 -18.52
N ILE A 823 -1.86 4.09 -17.51
CA ILE A 823 -0.99 5.09 -16.91
C ILE A 823 -0.64 4.59 -15.52
N TYR A 824 0.65 4.35 -15.26
CA TYR A 824 1.15 3.88 -13.98
C TYR A 824 1.65 5.08 -13.18
N MET A 825 1.08 5.26 -12.00
CA MET A 825 1.35 6.40 -11.14
C MET A 825 1.83 5.93 -9.78
N SER A 826 2.87 6.59 -9.27
CA SER A 826 3.28 6.50 -7.88
C SER A 826 2.51 7.53 -7.08
N LEU A 827 1.66 7.04 -6.18
CA LEU A 827 1.09 7.83 -5.09
C LEU A 827 1.92 7.64 -3.83
N THR A 828 1.74 8.52 -2.84
CA THR A 828 2.43 8.46 -1.54
C THR A 828 2.25 7.12 -0.81
N ASP A 829 1.16 6.41 -1.09
CA ASP A 829 0.76 5.16 -0.42
C ASP A 829 0.67 3.92 -1.33
N ALA A 830 0.79 4.08 -2.65
CA ALA A 830 0.59 2.99 -3.60
C ALA A 830 1.10 3.27 -5.00
N VAL A 831 1.58 2.24 -5.71
CA VAL A 831 1.64 2.29 -7.17
C VAL A 831 0.30 1.85 -7.71
N CYS A 832 -0.32 2.70 -8.53
CA CYS A 832 -1.64 2.46 -9.10
C CYS A 832 -1.59 2.55 -10.62
N ALA A 833 -2.36 1.72 -11.29
CA ALA A 833 -2.61 1.82 -12.73
C ALA A 833 -3.97 2.48 -12.96
N TYR A 834 -4.01 3.41 -13.90
CA TYR A 834 -5.19 4.14 -14.35
C TYR A 834 -5.40 3.91 -15.85
N ASP A 835 -6.63 4.07 -16.33
CA ASP A 835 -6.89 4.17 -17.78
C ASP A 835 -6.64 5.61 -18.29
N GLN A 836 -6.70 5.81 -19.60
CA GLN A 836 -6.60 7.14 -20.25
C GLN A 836 -7.67 8.15 -19.79
N LYS A 837 -8.70 7.72 -19.06
CA LYS A 837 -9.74 8.58 -18.46
C LYS A 837 -9.49 8.83 -16.97
N MET A 838 -8.30 8.50 -16.48
CA MET A 838 -7.89 8.55 -15.08
C MET A 838 -8.84 7.79 -14.16
N ARG A 839 -9.38 6.66 -14.63
CA ARG A 839 -10.13 5.73 -13.79
C ARG A 839 -9.17 4.68 -13.28
N PHE A 840 -9.14 4.56 -11.95
CA PHE A 840 -8.39 3.53 -11.26
C PHE A 840 -8.72 2.14 -11.84
N GLN A 841 -7.69 1.38 -12.16
CA GLN A 841 -7.79 0.01 -12.67
C GLN A 841 -7.34 -0.98 -11.59
N GLU A 842 -6.14 -0.80 -11.07
CA GLU A 842 -5.53 -1.73 -10.12
C GLU A 842 -4.44 -1.06 -9.29
N LYS A 843 -4.14 -1.68 -8.14
CA LYS A 843 -3.03 -1.33 -7.25
C LYS A 843 -1.94 -2.38 -7.43
N LEU A 844 -0.72 -1.95 -7.75
CA LEU A 844 0.43 -2.80 -8.05
C LEU A 844 1.40 -2.96 -6.87
N GLY A 845 1.38 -2.03 -5.91
CA GLY A 845 2.22 -2.14 -4.72
C GLY A 845 1.77 -1.35 -3.49
N GLU A 846 2.26 -1.77 -2.33
CA GLU A 846 1.85 -1.27 -1.00
C GLU A 846 2.78 -0.23 -0.38
N HIS A 847 2.28 0.39 0.68
CA HIS A 847 2.67 1.67 1.28
C HIS A 847 4.17 1.85 1.58
N PHE A 848 4.88 0.77 1.88
CA PHE A 848 6.23 0.83 2.43
C PHE A 848 7.32 1.09 1.38
N CYS A 849 7.32 0.31 0.30
CA CYS A 849 8.36 0.38 -0.73
C CYS A 849 8.22 1.62 -1.62
N ASN A 850 7.01 2.19 -1.66
CA ASN A 850 6.66 3.22 -2.63
C ASN A 850 7.13 4.63 -2.27
N ARG A 851 7.23 4.96 -0.98
CA ARG A 851 7.71 6.28 -0.52
C ARG A 851 9.10 6.65 -1.04
N MET A 852 9.93 5.66 -1.34
CA MET A 852 11.27 5.90 -1.87
C MET A 852 11.33 5.88 -3.41
N LEU A 853 10.23 5.57 -4.09
CA LEU A 853 10.07 5.77 -5.54
C LEU A 853 9.49 7.14 -5.84
N TYR A 854 8.83 7.76 -4.86
CA TYR A 854 8.34 9.12 -4.95
C TYR A 854 9.48 10.11 -5.24
N ARG A 855 9.35 10.87 -6.33
CA ARG A 855 10.36 11.79 -6.90
C ARG A 855 11.64 11.12 -7.38
N ALA A 856 11.65 9.81 -7.58
CA ALA A 856 12.76 9.12 -8.22
C ALA A 856 12.76 9.41 -9.73
N ASN A 857 13.96 9.43 -10.33
CA ASN A 857 14.12 9.53 -11.77
C ASN A 857 13.94 8.14 -12.39
N ILE A 858 12.68 7.74 -12.56
CA ILE A 858 12.29 6.45 -13.13
C ILE A 858 12.44 6.55 -14.65
N ILE A 859 13.24 5.66 -15.22
CA ILE A 859 13.52 5.64 -16.67
C ILE A 859 12.98 4.38 -17.35
N GLY A 860 12.50 3.38 -16.59
CA GLY A 860 11.83 2.20 -17.13
C GLY A 860 10.99 1.48 -16.07
N PHE A 861 9.89 0.86 -16.50
CA PHE A 861 8.98 0.13 -15.63
C PHE A 861 8.45 -1.14 -16.29
N ALA A 862 8.61 -2.28 -15.60
CA ALA A 862 8.05 -3.57 -16.01
C ALA A 862 6.90 -3.96 -15.06
N PRO A 863 5.65 -3.61 -15.38
CA PRO A 863 4.50 -3.83 -14.48
C PRO A 863 4.25 -5.31 -14.19
N GLN A 864 4.59 -6.21 -15.12
CA GLN A 864 4.37 -7.65 -14.98
C GLN A 864 5.23 -8.28 -13.88
N SER A 865 6.45 -7.77 -13.69
CA SER A 865 7.43 -8.30 -12.75
C SER A 865 7.70 -7.35 -11.58
N GLY A 866 7.04 -6.18 -11.53
CA GLY A 866 7.18 -5.21 -10.45
C GLY A 866 8.55 -4.52 -10.39
N TRP A 867 9.39 -4.67 -11.41
CA TRP A 867 10.71 -4.05 -11.46
C TRP A 867 10.64 -2.63 -12.06
N VAL A 868 11.34 -1.70 -11.44
CA VAL A 868 11.62 -0.35 -11.96
C VAL A 868 13.12 -0.16 -12.13
N LEU A 869 13.49 0.58 -13.17
CA LEU A 869 14.84 1.09 -13.37
C LEU A 869 14.88 2.55 -12.97
N VAL A 870 15.75 2.88 -12.01
CA VAL A 870 15.89 4.22 -11.46
C VAL A 870 17.29 4.74 -11.77
N LYS A 871 17.37 6.01 -12.17
CA LYS A 871 18.62 6.75 -12.32
C LYS A 871 18.88 7.56 -11.04
N ASP A 872 20.06 7.42 -10.45
CA ASP A 872 20.49 8.24 -9.31
C ASP A 872 21.03 9.61 -9.73
N HIS A 873 21.42 10.41 -8.74
CA HIS A 873 21.95 11.76 -8.93
C HIS A 873 23.35 11.76 -9.57
N ASP A 874 24.12 10.68 -9.41
CA ASP A 874 25.42 10.48 -10.06
C ASP A 874 25.27 9.96 -11.50
N GLY A 875 24.04 9.76 -11.96
CA GLY A 875 23.72 9.29 -13.31
C GLY A 875 23.85 7.78 -13.50
N ARG A 876 24.04 7.01 -12.43
CA ARG A 876 24.07 5.54 -12.45
C ARG A 876 22.65 4.98 -12.37
N GLY A 877 22.45 3.84 -13.03
CA GLY A 877 21.20 3.09 -13.00
C GLY A 877 21.20 2.05 -11.89
N TYR A 878 20.03 1.77 -11.32
CA TYR A 878 19.82 0.58 -10.48
C TYR A 878 18.38 0.07 -10.64
N PHE A 879 18.22 -1.25 -10.58
CA PHE A 879 16.92 -1.90 -10.51
C PHE A 879 16.39 -1.92 -9.08
N ARG A 880 15.07 -1.81 -8.95
CA ARG A 880 14.36 -1.91 -7.68
C ARG A 880 13.00 -2.57 -7.86
N HIS A 881 12.59 -3.38 -6.90
CA HIS A 881 11.27 -3.99 -6.91
C HIS A 881 10.26 -3.11 -6.15
N ILE A 882 9.06 -2.91 -6.71
CA ILE A 882 8.02 -2.07 -6.10
C ILE A 882 7.43 -2.66 -4.81
N ASN A 883 7.56 -3.97 -4.58
CA ASN A 883 6.95 -4.66 -3.42
C ASN A 883 7.95 -5.21 -2.41
N GLU A 884 9.20 -5.48 -2.79
CA GLU A 884 10.10 -6.30 -1.96
C GLU A 884 11.19 -5.51 -1.22
N GLY A 885 11.24 -4.19 -1.39
CA GLY A 885 12.26 -3.35 -0.72
C GLY A 885 13.69 -3.69 -1.17
N ARG A 886 13.87 -4.38 -2.30
CA ARG A 886 15.16 -4.80 -2.84
C ARG A 886 15.64 -3.84 -3.91
N ARG A 887 16.96 -3.57 -3.93
CA ARG A 887 17.62 -2.88 -5.03
C ARG A 887 18.88 -3.60 -5.48
N SER A 888 19.22 -3.48 -6.76
CA SER A 888 20.52 -3.93 -7.28
C SER A 888 21.62 -2.93 -6.92
N LYS A 889 22.88 -3.34 -7.08
CA LYS A 889 24.03 -2.40 -7.10
C LYS A 889 23.88 -1.38 -8.23
N GLY A 890 24.27 -0.13 -8.00
CA GLY A 890 24.30 0.88 -9.07
C GLY A 890 25.30 0.52 -10.18
N PHE A 891 24.94 0.73 -11.44
CA PHE A 891 25.74 0.44 -12.63
C PHE A 891 25.68 1.57 -13.66
N SER A 892 26.59 1.56 -14.63
CA SER A 892 26.58 2.55 -15.71
C SER A 892 25.45 2.26 -16.69
N LEU A 893 24.60 3.27 -16.99
CA LEU A 893 23.50 3.13 -17.95
C LEU A 893 23.97 2.98 -19.40
N GLY A 894 25.22 3.32 -19.71
CA GLY A 894 25.74 3.32 -21.09
C GLY A 894 25.84 1.93 -21.76
N ARG A 895 25.61 0.85 -21.01
CA ARG A 895 25.56 -0.53 -21.52
C ARG A 895 24.17 -1.13 -21.48
N MET A 896 23.17 -0.34 -21.11
CA MET A 896 21.81 -0.82 -20.96
C MET A 896 20.87 -0.08 -21.90
N ILE A 897 20.04 -0.85 -22.56
CA ILE A 897 19.05 -0.38 -23.53
C ILE A 897 17.69 -0.85 -23.05
N TRP A 898 16.66 -0.04 -23.24
CA TRP A 898 15.31 -0.40 -22.82
C TRP A 898 14.24 0.15 -23.76
N THR A 899 13.13 -0.57 -23.85
CA THR A 899 11.90 -0.11 -24.52
C THR A 899 11.03 0.68 -23.54
N SER A 900 10.09 1.47 -24.08
CA SER A 900 9.04 2.08 -23.26
C SER A 900 8.11 1.02 -22.65
N THR A 901 7.32 1.42 -21.66
CA THR A 901 6.51 0.52 -20.83
C THR A 901 5.53 -0.35 -21.64
N PRO A 902 5.45 -1.68 -21.38
CA PRO A 902 6.25 -2.43 -20.41
C PRO A 902 7.72 -2.55 -20.84
N SER A 903 8.63 -2.11 -19.98
CA SER A 903 10.05 -2.05 -20.32
C SER A 903 10.64 -3.46 -20.42
N THR A 904 11.22 -3.75 -21.58
CA THR A 904 12.18 -4.85 -21.73
C THR A 904 13.58 -4.24 -21.71
N TRP A 905 14.45 -4.81 -20.89
CA TRP A 905 15.82 -4.34 -20.68
C TRP A 905 16.80 -5.29 -21.35
N TYR A 906 17.81 -4.70 -21.98
CA TYR A 906 18.85 -5.40 -22.71
C TYR A 906 20.21 -4.90 -22.26
N TYR A 907 21.13 -5.83 -22.01
CA TYR A 907 22.56 -5.53 -21.95
C TYR A 907 23.10 -5.44 -23.38
N CYS A 908 23.87 -4.41 -23.66
CA CYS A 908 24.42 -4.11 -24.98
C CYS A 908 25.95 -4.09 -24.94
N GLU A 909 26.56 -4.85 -25.85
CA GLU A 909 27.97 -4.76 -26.15
C GLU A 909 28.17 -4.25 -27.59
N TYR A 910 28.81 -3.09 -27.69
CA TYR A 910 29.12 -2.43 -28.96
C TYR A 910 30.47 -1.73 -28.87
N GLY A 911 31.34 -2.00 -29.86
CA GLY A 911 32.58 -1.28 -30.05
C GLY A 911 32.38 -0.17 -31.09
N SER A 912 32.89 1.04 -30.84
CA SER A 912 32.82 2.10 -31.84
C SER A 912 33.54 1.67 -33.12
N GLY A 913 32.84 1.77 -34.26
CA GLY A 913 33.31 1.27 -35.56
C GLY A 913 33.07 -0.23 -35.82
N SER A 914 32.39 -0.94 -34.93
CA SER A 914 31.89 -2.31 -35.19
C SER A 914 30.65 -2.26 -36.09
N ASP A 915 30.57 -3.19 -37.05
CA ASP A 915 29.34 -3.43 -37.83
C ASP A 915 28.39 -4.41 -37.15
N THR A 916 28.72 -4.86 -35.94
CA THR A 916 27.92 -5.81 -35.15
C THR A 916 27.60 -5.23 -33.77
N LEU A 917 26.33 -5.35 -33.38
CA LEU A 917 25.80 -4.95 -32.08
C LEU A 917 25.25 -6.19 -31.37
N HIS A 918 25.81 -6.52 -30.22
CA HIS A 918 25.39 -7.69 -29.43
C HIS A 918 24.42 -7.27 -28.32
N LEU A 919 23.32 -8.00 -28.19
CA LEU A 919 22.32 -7.81 -27.16
C LEU A 919 22.11 -9.09 -26.35
N LYS A 920 21.99 -8.95 -25.03
CA LYS A 920 21.44 -9.98 -24.12
C LYS A 920 20.18 -9.42 -23.47
N ILE A 921 19.09 -10.17 -23.52
CA ILE A 921 17.85 -9.81 -22.81
C ILE A 921 18.08 -10.12 -21.32
N ILE A 922 17.82 -9.15 -20.44
CA ILE A 922 18.04 -9.30 -18.99
C ILE A 922 16.74 -9.27 -18.17
N THR A 923 15.61 -8.86 -18.75
CA THR A 923 14.33 -8.80 -18.01
C THR A 923 13.90 -10.13 -17.38
N PRO A 924 14.01 -11.30 -18.06
CA PRO A 924 13.59 -12.58 -17.47
C PRO A 924 14.51 -13.06 -16.34
N ASP A 925 15.82 -12.80 -16.47
CA ASP A 925 16.87 -13.33 -15.58
C ASP A 925 17.39 -12.29 -14.60
N LEU A 926 16.64 -11.19 -14.42
CA LEU A 926 17.07 -10.01 -13.68
C LEU A 926 17.50 -10.36 -12.25
N GLU A 927 16.79 -11.29 -11.60
CA GLU A 927 17.15 -11.76 -10.26
C GLU A 927 18.49 -12.51 -10.21
N ALA A 928 18.83 -13.29 -11.24
CA ALA A 928 20.05 -14.08 -11.32
C ALA A 928 21.26 -13.24 -11.78
N ASP A 929 21.01 -12.23 -12.60
CA ASP A 929 22.03 -11.41 -13.25
C ASP A 929 22.61 -10.30 -12.34
N PHE A 930 22.00 -10.04 -11.17
CA PHE A 930 22.38 -8.92 -10.29
C PHE A 930 22.57 -9.30 -8.82
N GLU A 931 23.47 -8.58 -8.14
CA GLU A 931 23.58 -8.60 -6.67
C GLU A 931 22.50 -7.71 -6.04
N TRP A 932 21.77 -8.27 -5.08
CA TRP A 932 20.63 -7.62 -4.43
C TRP A 932 20.92 -7.20 -2.99
N TYR A 933 20.46 -6.00 -2.64
CA TYR A 933 20.55 -5.43 -1.30
C TYR A 933 19.14 -5.19 -0.77
N GLU A 934 18.85 -5.71 0.43
CA GLU A 934 17.64 -5.36 1.15
C GLU A 934 17.77 -3.93 1.69
N MET A 935 16.79 -3.10 1.35
CA MET A 935 16.68 -1.77 1.93
C MET A 935 15.79 -1.84 3.16
N PHE A 936 16.43 -1.84 4.32
CA PHE A 936 15.73 -1.61 5.58
C PHE A 936 15.23 -0.17 5.62
N PRO A 937 14.06 0.10 6.23
CA PRO A 937 13.59 1.46 6.39
C PRO A 937 14.65 2.30 7.10
N PRO A 938 14.85 3.57 6.71
CA PRO A 938 15.42 4.52 7.65
C PRO A 938 14.49 4.52 8.86
N ASP A 939 15.05 4.23 10.03
CA ASP A 939 14.33 4.18 11.29
C ASP A 939 13.29 5.30 11.37
N CYS A 940 12.10 4.93 11.83
CA CYS A 940 11.14 5.84 12.42
C CYS A 940 11.91 6.92 13.18
N TYR A 941 11.70 8.19 12.82
CA TYR A 941 12.13 9.37 13.58
C TYR A 941 12.36 9.04 15.06
N GLN A 942 13.61 8.76 15.44
CA GLN A 942 14.03 9.05 16.79
C GLN A 942 14.07 10.58 16.86
N PRO A 943 13.34 11.23 17.77
CA PRO A 943 13.56 12.65 18.00
C PRO A 943 15.04 12.80 18.33
N ARG A 944 15.74 13.63 17.55
CA ARG A 944 17.06 14.09 17.95
C ARG A 944 16.89 14.72 19.33
N ASP A 945 17.59 14.18 20.32
CA ASP A 945 17.82 14.91 21.57
C ASP A 945 18.36 16.30 21.22
N PRO A 946 17.87 17.36 21.88
CA PRO A 946 18.31 18.71 21.62
C PRO A 946 19.67 18.93 22.31
N ASP A 947 20.73 18.97 21.51
CA ASP A 947 21.99 19.64 21.83
C ASP A 947 22.45 20.51 20.65
#